data_AF-A0A7W6C4C1-F1
#
_entry.id   AF-A0A7W6C4C1-F1
#
_cell.length_a   1.000
_cell.length_b   1.000
_cell.length_c   1.000
_cell.angle_alpha   90.00
_cell.angle_beta   90.00
_cell.angle_gamma   90.00
#
_symmetry.space_group_name_H-M   'P 1'
#
loop_
_entity.id
_entity.type
_entity.pdbx_description
1 polymer ?
#
loop_
_entity_poly.entity_id
_entity_poly.type
_entity_poly.pdbx_seq_one_letter_code
_entity_poly.pdbx_strand_id
1 'polypeptide(L)'
;MLARNGQEIAPDTRDVVIRLAGISKYFSVVAALVDISAEFRVGEVHAILGENGAGKSTLMNIISGTLQPTGGEIILGGHPVQQMTPEIAKSHGIGICFQHPAIVDDLSILENLRVALPASVFSAAKPETIGRRVLDKVGLHVPLGMRADGLTVAQKHLLEIAKALALDPKVLILDEPTASLDQDSTDMLFARIREVAAAGTSVIYITHRLAELRQIADRVTVLRDGRVRGTALIGEISDTDLVGMIVGRTLESAFPPKASSIGSETCFSVSGLSNKDLKNVSFDVPRGQIVGIAGVAGNGQPELMRVLAGLQPVKGQIVLRGRELTQPELLHEAAFMPSDRHTEGVAGSLTVRENATFSALEKFAVAGIMSRKKEFHQVGAIFSELAVKTPGMEAPIFALSGGNQQKVVMARALLSEPGLIIADEPTQGVDVGARFEIYRILREVSEAGTPVVVNSSDAVELEGLCDKVVVLSRGQVVEILAGDDVTEERIVAAAVKSETHGDSSSTVTHTNTGSRWRDLLRSDNAPAVPLAIVTLLLGLYVYGQNENFLSVYNIYNILLLATALGFIAMGQTVALLMGGIDLSVGPLTGFLVVVASFFITDDSSSAMMLVGFLLMFASAFVTGAINGMLIRFANFTPIAATLAMYIAIQGCSFLLRDNPGGYISATVTDWVNWQWGPLPVAFLVLVAAALAAEAVLRRTRAGWRLRAVGSNEHSARRAGIPVEMTFIAGYIACSLLTGLGAIMLMTQIGVGDPRQGVNYTLASITAVVVGGTSLSGGRGTFIGTLLGAVLLTEVLNAVTFLGLTQTYQYLFQGMLVVVAALIYAGVGKRSAR
;
A
#
# COMPACT_ATOMS: atom_id res chain seq x y z
N MET A 1 22.76 -43.18 -4.86
CA MET A 1 22.21 -44.25 -5.73
C MET A 1 20.87 -44.68 -5.15
N LEU A 2 19.87 -43.79 -5.17
CA LEU A 2 18.50 -44.04 -4.71
C LEU A 2 17.60 -44.05 -5.94
N ALA A 3 16.86 -45.14 -6.08
CA ALA A 3 16.11 -45.52 -7.27
C ALA A 3 14.95 -44.56 -7.56
N ARG A 4 14.70 -44.36 -8.85
CA ARG A 4 13.49 -43.78 -9.43
C ARG A 4 12.28 -44.63 -8.99
N ASN A 5 11.54 -44.20 -7.98
CA ASN A 5 10.17 -44.66 -7.75
C ASN A 5 9.23 -43.51 -8.10
N GLY A 6 8.93 -43.38 -9.39
CA GLY A 6 7.68 -42.74 -9.80
C GLY A 6 6.56 -43.73 -9.51
N GLN A 7 6.01 -43.70 -8.30
CA GLN A 7 4.70 -44.31 -8.08
C GLN A 7 3.68 -43.38 -8.76
N GLU A 8 3.17 -43.82 -9.91
CA GLU A 8 1.92 -43.29 -10.45
C GLU A 8 0.82 -43.54 -9.41
N ILE A 9 0.32 -42.44 -8.84
CA ILE A 9 -0.87 -42.41 -8.00
C ILE A 9 -2.01 -43.06 -8.79
N ALA A 10 -2.81 -43.92 -8.16
CA ALA A 10 -3.99 -44.53 -8.78
C ALA A 10 -4.85 -43.45 -9.49
N PRO A 11 -5.45 -43.75 -10.66
CA PRO A 11 -6.15 -42.75 -11.45
C PRO A 11 -7.33 -42.18 -10.66
N ASP A 12 -7.15 -40.96 -10.19
CA ASP A 12 -8.19 -40.16 -9.55
C ASP A 12 -9.23 -39.79 -10.63
N THR A 13 -10.49 -40.15 -10.39
CA THR A 13 -11.59 -40.03 -11.35
C THR A 13 -12.14 -38.61 -11.49
N ARG A 14 -11.60 -37.63 -10.74
CA ARG A 14 -12.06 -36.24 -10.80
C ARG A 14 -11.51 -35.52 -12.04
N ASP A 15 -12.36 -34.73 -12.70
CA ASP A 15 -11.99 -33.95 -13.88
C ASP A 15 -10.94 -32.87 -13.56
N VAL A 16 -9.99 -32.67 -14.48
CA VAL A 16 -8.94 -31.64 -14.35
C VAL A 16 -9.48 -30.28 -14.81
N VAL A 17 -9.43 -29.27 -13.93
CA VAL A 17 -9.87 -27.90 -14.24
C VAL A 17 -8.72 -27.07 -14.81
N ILE A 18 -7.54 -27.18 -14.19
CA ILE A 18 -6.31 -26.51 -14.62
C ILE A 18 -5.22 -27.55 -14.79
N ARG A 19 -4.56 -27.53 -15.94
CA ARG A 19 -3.32 -28.28 -16.19
C ARG A 19 -2.20 -27.32 -16.57
N LEU A 20 -1.09 -27.44 -15.86
CA LEU A 20 0.17 -26.77 -16.15
C LEU A 20 1.11 -27.79 -16.80
N ALA A 21 1.64 -27.48 -17.97
CA ALA A 21 2.54 -28.36 -18.71
C ALA A 21 3.88 -27.65 -18.96
N GLY A 22 4.92 -28.10 -18.26
CA GLY A 22 6.30 -27.63 -18.44
C GLY A 22 6.52 -26.13 -18.18
N ILE A 23 5.77 -25.54 -17.25
CA ILE A 23 5.84 -24.11 -16.94
C ILE A 23 7.23 -23.74 -16.43
N SER A 24 7.85 -22.78 -17.11
CA SER A 24 9.17 -22.25 -16.77
C SER A 24 9.14 -20.73 -16.71
N LYS A 25 9.86 -20.14 -15.75
CA LYS A 25 9.98 -18.70 -15.59
C LYS A 25 11.38 -18.29 -15.17
N TYR A 26 11.96 -17.39 -15.97
CA TYR A 26 13.27 -16.80 -15.71
C TYR A 26 13.12 -15.29 -15.50
N PHE A 27 13.78 -14.77 -14.46
CA PHE A 27 13.96 -13.33 -14.26
C PHE A 27 15.43 -13.01 -14.53
N SER A 28 15.71 -12.49 -15.72
CA SER A 28 17.06 -12.38 -16.27
C SER A 28 17.79 -13.75 -16.22
N VAL A 29 18.84 -13.87 -15.40
CA VAL A 29 19.61 -15.11 -15.24
C VAL A 29 19.09 -16.04 -14.14
N VAL A 30 18.15 -15.60 -13.30
CA VAL A 30 17.63 -16.39 -12.18
C VAL A 30 16.44 -17.23 -12.65
N ALA A 31 16.56 -18.54 -12.54
CA ALA A 31 15.45 -19.47 -12.79
C ALA A 31 14.52 -19.51 -11.57
N ALA A 32 13.32 -18.96 -11.69
CA ALA A 32 12.32 -18.99 -10.63
C ALA A 32 11.42 -20.23 -10.70
N LEU A 33 11.14 -20.73 -11.91
CA LEU A 33 10.44 -21.98 -12.16
C LEU A 33 11.11 -22.70 -13.33
N VAL A 34 11.26 -24.02 -13.23
CA VAL A 34 11.86 -24.86 -14.26
C VAL A 34 11.00 -26.11 -14.41
N ASP A 35 10.36 -26.22 -15.58
CA ASP A 35 9.63 -27.42 -16.01
C ASP A 35 8.56 -27.90 -15.00
N ILE A 36 7.74 -26.96 -14.51
CA ILE A 36 6.67 -27.27 -13.56
C ILE A 36 5.47 -27.85 -14.30
N SER A 37 5.11 -29.07 -13.94
CA SER A 37 3.86 -29.71 -14.38
C SER A 37 3.00 -30.05 -13.16
N ALA A 38 1.73 -29.65 -13.19
CA ALA A 38 0.77 -29.86 -12.12
C ALA A 38 -0.66 -29.88 -12.67
N GLU A 39 -1.53 -30.65 -12.02
CA GLU A 39 -2.94 -30.78 -12.38
C GLU A 39 -3.80 -30.51 -11.14
N PHE A 40 -4.82 -29.68 -11.31
CA PHE A 40 -5.76 -29.29 -10.26
C PHE A 40 -7.16 -29.76 -10.65
N ARG A 41 -7.82 -30.54 -9.78
CA ARG A 41 -9.08 -31.22 -10.09
C ARG A 41 -10.29 -30.56 -9.44
N VAL A 42 -11.46 -30.83 -10.01
CA VAL A 42 -12.77 -30.37 -9.50
C VAL A 42 -12.98 -30.90 -8.08
N GLY A 43 -13.37 -30.00 -7.16
CA GLY A 43 -13.72 -30.33 -5.78
C GLY A 43 -12.58 -30.88 -4.92
N GLU A 44 -11.34 -30.69 -5.36
CA GLU A 44 -10.12 -31.06 -4.63
C GLU A 44 -9.49 -29.84 -3.96
N VAL A 45 -9.05 -29.97 -2.71
CA VAL A 45 -8.13 -29.04 -2.08
C VAL A 45 -6.70 -29.52 -2.31
N HIS A 46 -6.03 -28.92 -3.28
CA HIS A 46 -4.65 -29.22 -3.64
C HIS A 46 -3.71 -28.18 -3.02
N ALA A 47 -2.89 -28.63 -2.08
CA ALA A 47 -1.89 -27.79 -1.44
C ALA A 47 -0.58 -27.68 -2.23
N ILE A 48 -0.04 -26.48 -2.34
CA ILE A 48 1.31 -26.24 -2.85
C ILE A 48 2.20 -25.91 -1.66
N LEU A 49 3.07 -26.86 -1.33
CA LEU A 49 3.98 -26.80 -0.20
C LEU A 49 5.40 -26.49 -0.69
N GLY A 50 6.17 -25.76 0.08
CA GLY A 50 7.58 -25.51 -0.24
C GLY A 50 8.16 -24.37 0.56
N GLU A 51 9.47 -24.24 0.51
CA GLU A 51 10.19 -23.16 1.20
C GLU A 51 9.89 -21.78 0.60
N ASN A 52 10.26 -20.73 1.33
CA ASN A 52 10.21 -19.37 0.80
C ASN A 52 11.23 -19.23 -0.34
N GLY A 53 10.78 -18.70 -1.48
CA GLY A 53 11.60 -18.70 -2.70
C GLY A 53 11.58 -20.00 -3.51
N ALA A 54 10.80 -21.02 -3.12
CA ALA A 54 10.64 -22.25 -3.91
C ALA A 54 9.91 -22.05 -5.26
N GLY A 55 9.32 -20.87 -5.49
CA GLY A 55 8.58 -20.52 -6.71
C GLY A 55 7.06 -20.51 -6.56
N LYS A 56 6.50 -20.77 -5.36
CA LYS A 56 5.04 -20.83 -5.10
C LYS A 56 4.29 -19.59 -5.61
N SER A 57 4.68 -18.40 -5.15
CA SER A 57 4.06 -17.14 -5.57
C SER A 57 4.31 -16.82 -7.04
N THR A 58 5.45 -17.24 -7.61
CA THR A 58 5.71 -17.11 -9.06
C THR A 58 4.72 -17.95 -9.86
N LEU A 59 4.48 -19.20 -9.42
CA LEU A 59 3.53 -20.12 -10.04
C LEU A 59 2.10 -19.57 -9.95
N MET A 60 1.71 -19.07 -8.79
CA MET A 60 0.40 -18.44 -8.58
C MET A 60 0.21 -17.18 -9.44
N ASN A 61 1.23 -16.33 -9.56
CA ASN A 61 1.17 -15.15 -10.44
C ASN A 61 1.03 -15.54 -11.92
N ILE A 62 1.56 -16.70 -12.32
CA ILE A 62 1.36 -17.26 -13.66
C ILE A 62 -0.08 -17.77 -13.84
N ILE A 63 -0.61 -18.54 -12.89
CA ILE A 63 -1.99 -19.05 -12.97
C ILE A 63 -3.00 -17.90 -12.97
N SER A 64 -2.76 -16.83 -12.23
CA SER A 64 -3.63 -15.65 -12.18
C SER A 64 -3.41 -14.64 -13.31
N GLY A 65 -2.41 -14.85 -14.17
CA GLY A 65 -2.12 -13.98 -15.30
C GLY A 65 -1.44 -12.65 -14.96
N THR A 66 -1.04 -12.42 -13.71
CA THR A 66 -0.24 -11.24 -13.34
C THR A 66 1.21 -11.35 -13.83
N LEU A 67 1.67 -12.57 -14.14
CA LEU A 67 2.99 -12.85 -14.68
C LEU A 67 2.90 -13.82 -15.86
N GLN A 68 3.56 -13.51 -16.99
CA GLN A 68 3.65 -14.46 -18.10
C GLN A 68 4.76 -15.49 -17.86
N PRO A 69 4.55 -16.78 -18.16
CA PRO A 69 5.63 -17.77 -18.18
C PRO A 69 6.63 -17.44 -19.29
N THR A 70 7.88 -17.88 -19.14
CA THR A 70 8.89 -17.83 -20.21
C THR A 70 8.74 -18.99 -21.18
N GLY A 71 8.17 -20.11 -20.73
CA GLY A 71 7.85 -21.28 -21.55
C GLY A 71 6.88 -22.21 -20.84
N GLY A 72 6.35 -23.19 -21.57
CA GLY A 72 5.28 -24.09 -21.13
C GLY A 72 3.89 -23.61 -21.52
N GLU A 73 2.86 -24.38 -21.14
CA GLU A 73 1.47 -24.15 -21.54
C GLU A 73 0.52 -24.24 -20.33
N ILE A 74 -0.47 -23.35 -20.28
CA ILE A 74 -1.56 -23.38 -19.31
C ILE A 74 -2.83 -23.82 -20.05
N ILE A 75 -3.50 -24.85 -19.53
CA ILE A 75 -4.69 -25.44 -20.13
C ILE A 75 -5.83 -25.34 -19.12
N LEU A 76 -6.90 -24.63 -19.48
CA LEU A 76 -8.08 -24.43 -18.65
C LEU A 76 -9.29 -25.15 -19.26
N GLY A 77 -9.91 -26.07 -18.53
CA GLY A 77 -11.08 -26.81 -19.02
C GLY A 77 -10.84 -27.51 -20.36
N GLY A 78 -9.61 -28.02 -20.58
CA GLY A 78 -9.21 -28.70 -21.82
C GLY A 78 -8.73 -27.78 -22.95
N HIS A 79 -8.78 -26.45 -22.79
CA HIS A 79 -8.36 -25.51 -23.82
C HIS A 79 -7.04 -24.79 -23.47
N PRO A 80 -6.05 -24.79 -24.38
CA PRO A 80 -4.86 -23.94 -24.26
C PRO A 80 -5.19 -22.46 -24.11
N VAL A 81 -4.52 -21.79 -23.19
CA VAL A 81 -4.58 -20.33 -23.04
C VAL A 81 -3.25 -19.75 -23.50
N GLN A 82 -3.27 -19.04 -24.64
CA GLN A 82 -2.04 -18.46 -25.22
C GLN A 82 -1.41 -17.38 -24.32
N GLN A 83 -2.23 -16.49 -23.75
CA GLN A 83 -1.78 -15.41 -22.89
C GLN A 83 -2.73 -15.27 -21.72
N MET A 84 -2.27 -15.59 -20.51
CA MET A 84 -3.08 -15.47 -19.31
C MET A 84 -3.03 -14.03 -18.79
N THR A 85 -4.16 -13.36 -18.62
CA THR A 85 -4.25 -12.05 -17.93
C THR A 85 -5.20 -12.15 -16.74
N PRO A 86 -5.17 -11.22 -15.77
CA PRO A 86 -6.12 -11.27 -14.64
C PRO A 86 -7.58 -11.20 -15.10
N GLU A 87 -7.85 -10.50 -16.21
CA GLU A 87 -9.18 -10.44 -16.83
C GLU A 87 -9.60 -11.80 -17.42
N ILE A 88 -8.69 -12.47 -18.14
CA ILE A 88 -8.93 -13.82 -18.68
C ILE A 88 -9.13 -14.82 -17.54
N ALA A 89 -8.23 -14.86 -16.55
CA ALA A 89 -8.33 -15.75 -15.39
C ALA A 89 -9.70 -15.59 -14.69
N LYS A 90 -10.14 -14.36 -14.47
CA LYS A 90 -11.45 -14.06 -13.88
C LYS A 90 -12.61 -14.50 -14.77
N SER A 91 -12.52 -14.32 -16.09
CA SER A 91 -13.55 -14.77 -17.04
C SER A 91 -13.72 -16.30 -17.06
N HIS A 92 -12.65 -17.03 -16.75
CA HIS A 92 -12.66 -18.49 -16.57
C HIS A 92 -13.07 -18.94 -15.16
N GLY A 93 -13.42 -18.00 -14.26
CA GLY A 93 -13.88 -18.30 -12.91
C GLY A 93 -12.75 -18.58 -11.92
N ILE A 94 -11.54 -18.07 -12.15
CA ILE A 94 -10.43 -18.14 -11.20
C ILE A 94 -10.55 -16.98 -10.21
N GLY A 95 -10.82 -17.29 -8.94
CA GLY A 95 -10.80 -16.37 -7.82
C GLY A 95 -9.47 -16.48 -7.05
N ILE A 96 -8.96 -15.36 -6.54
CA ILE A 96 -7.67 -15.34 -5.88
C ILE A 96 -7.63 -14.47 -4.63
N CYS A 97 -6.97 -14.97 -3.59
CA CYS A 97 -6.55 -14.24 -2.40
C CYS A 97 -5.02 -14.19 -2.39
N PHE A 98 -4.45 -12.99 -2.32
CA PHE A 98 -3.00 -12.78 -2.33
C PHE A 98 -2.49 -12.70 -0.89
N GLN A 99 -1.21 -13.07 -0.68
CA GLN A 99 -0.55 -12.88 0.62
C GLN A 99 -0.60 -11.42 1.12
N HIS A 100 -0.58 -10.46 0.19
CA HIS A 100 -0.80 -9.05 0.48
C HIS A 100 -2.13 -8.63 -0.16
N PRO A 101 -3.18 -8.37 0.64
CA PRO A 101 -4.52 -8.15 0.13
C PRO A 101 -4.59 -7.02 -0.90
N ALA A 102 -5.19 -7.30 -2.05
CA ALA A 102 -5.49 -6.31 -3.09
C ALA A 102 -6.73 -5.49 -2.68
N ILE A 103 -6.57 -4.72 -1.61
CA ILE A 103 -7.58 -3.84 -1.03
C ILE A 103 -7.19 -2.39 -1.35
N VAL A 104 -8.19 -1.59 -1.69
CA VAL A 104 -8.02 -0.17 -1.96
C VAL A 104 -8.42 0.59 -0.72
N ASP A 105 -7.43 1.05 0.03
CA ASP A 105 -7.58 1.64 1.36
C ASP A 105 -8.49 2.89 1.37
N ASP A 106 -8.49 3.65 0.28
CA ASP A 106 -9.28 4.87 0.18
C ASP A 106 -10.74 4.69 -0.20
N LEU A 107 -11.12 3.48 -0.59
CA LEU A 107 -12.49 3.14 -0.92
C LEU A 107 -13.19 2.56 0.32
N SER A 108 -14.49 2.80 0.40
CA SER A 108 -15.34 2.08 1.35
C SER A 108 -15.31 0.57 1.09
N ILE A 109 -15.68 -0.22 2.10
CA ILE A 109 -15.80 -1.67 1.96
C ILE A 109 -16.77 -2.03 0.82
N LEU A 110 -17.92 -1.35 0.72
CA LEU A 110 -18.85 -1.56 -0.38
C LEU A 110 -18.25 -1.18 -1.74
N GLU A 111 -17.53 -0.06 -1.84
CA GLU A 111 -16.85 0.31 -3.09
C GLU A 111 -15.77 -0.70 -3.48
N ASN A 112 -15.00 -1.23 -2.52
CA ASN A 112 -14.05 -2.32 -2.75
C ASN A 112 -14.75 -3.55 -3.37
N LEU A 113 -15.90 -3.95 -2.81
CA LEU A 113 -16.70 -5.05 -3.38
C LEU A 113 -17.20 -4.72 -4.79
N ARG A 114 -17.70 -3.51 -5.03
CA ARG A 114 -18.27 -3.10 -6.33
C ARG A 114 -17.22 -2.93 -7.44
N VAL A 115 -15.99 -2.60 -7.06
CA VAL A 115 -14.84 -2.57 -7.97
C VAL A 115 -14.40 -3.99 -8.31
N ALA A 116 -14.27 -4.85 -7.29
CA ALA A 116 -13.77 -6.20 -7.48
C ALA A 116 -14.78 -7.16 -8.12
N LEU A 117 -16.08 -6.98 -7.91
CA LEU A 117 -17.11 -7.92 -8.36
C LEU A 117 -17.84 -7.44 -9.64
N PRO A 118 -18.27 -8.38 -10.50
CA PRO A 118 -19.07 -8.04 -11.68
C PRO A 118 -20.44 -7.46 -11.26
N ALA A 119 -21.03 -6.63 -12.12
CA ALA A 119 -22.28 -5.93 -11.81
C ALA A 119 -23.45 -6.90 -11.61
N SER A 120 -23.39 -8.08 -12.24
CA SER A 120 -24.33 -9.19 -12.09
C SER A 120 -24.45 -9.70 -10.65
N VAL A 121 -23.38 -9.63 -9.85
CA VAL A 121 -23.44 -10.05 -8.43
C VAL A 121 -24.40 -9.14 -7.64
N PHE A 122 -24.51 -7.88 -8.03
CA PHE A 122 -25.38 -6.90 -7.38
C PHE A 122 -26.75 -6.73 -8.04
N SER A 123 -27.11 -7.52 -9.06
CA SER A 123 -28.37 -7.33 -9.77
C SER A 123 -29.59 -7.88 -9.01
N ALA A 124 -29.38 -8.84 -8.11
CA ALA A 124 -30.46 -9.54 -7.41
C ALA A 124 -31.08 -8.74 -6.24
N ALA A 125 -30.36 -7.78 -5.67
CA ALA A 125 -30.82 -6.97 -4.54
C ALA A 125 -30.03 -5.65 -4.44
N LYS A 126 -30.40 -4.80 -3.48
CA LYS A 126 -29.63 -3.58 -3.20
C LYS A 126 -28.16 -3.92 -2.88
N PRO A 127 -27.19 -3.13 -3.37
CA PRO A 127 -25.76 -3.42 -3.16
C PRO A 127 -25.37 -3.58 -1.70
N GLU A 128 -26.04 -2.86 -0.78
CA GLU A 128 -25.81 -2.95 0.66
C GLU A 128 -26.20 -4.33 1.21
N THR A 129 -27.33 -4.88 0.74
CA THR A 129 -27.80 -6.22 1.15
C THR A 129 -26.85 -7.31 0.64
N ILE A 130 -26.42 -7.22 -0.62
CA ILE A 130 -25.46 -8.15 -1.20
C ILE A 130 -24.10 -8.03 -0.51
N GLY A 131 -23.62 -6.80 -0.31
CA GLY A 131 -22.36 -6.53 0.39
C GLY A 131 -22.35 -7.16 1.78
N ARG A 132 -23.43 -7.01 2.56
CA ARG A 132 -23.54 -7.63 3.87
C ARG A 132 -23.48 -9.15 3.81
N ARG A 133 -24.24 -9.77 2.90
CA ARG A 133 -24.23 -11.22 2.67
C ARG A 133 -22.83 -11.74 2.30
N VAL A 134 -22.08 -11.00 1.50
CA VAL A 134 -20.70 -11.34 1.11
C VAL A 134 -19.77 -11.34 2.33
N LEU A 135 -19.87 -10.32 3.20
CA LEU A 135 -19.04 -10.27 4.41
C LEU A 135 -19.41 -11.36 5.44
N ASP A 136 -20.71 -11.66 5.57
CA ASP A 136 -21.18 -12.67 6.52
C ASP A 136 -20.68 -14.09 6.14
N LYS A 137 -20.40 -14.37 4.86
CA LYS A 137 -19.78 -15.65 4.42
C LYS A 137 -18.47 -15.96 5.14
N VAL A 138 -17.69 -14.93 5.47
CA VAL A 138 -16.39 -15.03 6.17
C VAL A 138 -16.45 -14.49 7.61
N GLY A 139 -17.66 -14.20 8.12
CA GLY A 139 -17.91 -13.60 9.43
C GLY A 139 -17.22 -12.26 9.67
N LEU A 140 -17.05 -11.44 8.64
CA LEU A 140 -16.48 -10.10 8.77
C LEU A 140 -17.58 -9.09 9.14
N HIS A 141 -17.54 -8.58 10.38
CA HIS A 141 -18.59 -7.70 10.92
C HIS A 141 -18.16 -6.22 10.94
N VAL A 142 -18.25 -5.55 9.78
CA VAL A 142 -17.87 -4.13 9.65
C VAL A 142 -18.92 -3.29 8.90
N PRO A 143 -19.01 -1.98 9.14
CA PRO A 143 -19.93 -1.09 8.40
C PRO A 143 -19.51 -0.95 6.93
N LEU A 144 -20.43 -1.17 5.99
CA LEU A 144 -20.13 -1.13 4.55
C LEU A 144 -19.64 0.23 4.02
N GLY A 145 -20.03 1.33 4.66
CA GLY A 145 -19.60 2.68 4.32
C GLY A 145 -18.26 3.08 4.94
N MET A 146 -17.69 2.25 5.82
CA MET A 146 -16.36 2.49 6.39
C MET A 146 -15.30 2.27 5.29
N ARG A 147 -14.27 3.11 5.31
CA ARG A 147 -13.08 3.01 4.45
C ARG A 147 -12.23 1.80 4.82
N ALA A 148 -11.55 1.22 3.84
CA ALA A 148 -10.72 0.06 4.08
C ALA A 148 -9.41 0.36 4.85
N ASP A 149 -8.95 1.62 4.88
CA ASP A 149 -7.85 2.06 5.75
C ASP A 149 -8.12 1.86 7.25
N GLY A 150 -9.39 1.81 7.66
CA GLY A 150 -9.80 1.53 9.04
C GLY A 150 -9.85 0.05 9.41
N LEU A 151 -9.52 -0.86 8.49
CA LEU A 151 -9.52 -2.31 8.73
C LEU A 151 -8.17 -2.78 9.27
N THR A 152 -8.19 -3.73 10.21
CA THR A 152 -6.99 -4.47 10.62
C THR A 152 -6.48 -5.35 9.47
N VAL A 153 -5.22 -5.80 9.54
CA VAL A 153 -4.63 -6.69 8.50
C VAL A 153 -5.44 -7.98 8.34
N ALA A 154 -5.88 -8.57 9.46
CA ALA A 154 -6.77 -9.73 9.47
C ALA A 154 -8.09 -9.45 8.75
N GLN A 155 -8.73 -8.32 9.06
CA GLN A 155 -9.98 -7.92 8.41
C GLN A 155 -9.81 -7.65 6.91
N LYS A 156 -8.67 -7.10 6.48
CA LYS A 156 -8.35 -6.93 5.06
C LYS A 156 -8.23 -8.27 4.33
N HIS A 157 -7.63 -9.28 4.94
CA HIS A 157 -7.59 -10.66 4.42
C HIS A 157 -8.99 -11.26 4.31
N LEU A 158 -9.79 -11.16 5.37
CA LEU A 158 -11.18 -11.64 5.33
C LEU A 158 -11.99 -10.95 4.23
N LEU A 159 -11.84 -9.63 4.05
CA LEU A 159 -12.49 -8.91 2.96
C LEU A 159 -12.02 -9.40 1.58
N GLU A 160 -10.75 -9.77 1.43
CA GLU A 160 -10.25 -10.36 0.19
C GLU A 160 -10.83 -11.74 -0.09
N ILE A 161 -10.83 -12.61 0.90
CA ILE A 161 -11.45 -13.94 0.81
C ILE A 161 -12.93 -13.81 0.46
N ALA A 162 -13.64 -12.86 1.09
CA ALA A 162 -15.05 -12.58 0.79
C ALA A 162 -15.25 -12.17 -0.68
N LYS A 163 -14.39 -11.31 -1.23
CA LYS A 163 -14.42 -10.94 -2.66
C LYS A 163 -14.20 -12.17 -3.54
N ALA A 164 -13.23 -13.02 -3.23
CA ALA A 164 -12.94 -14.21 -4.03
C ALA A 164 -14.11 -15.20 -4.02
N LEU A 165 -14.70 -15.47 -2.85
CA LEU A 165 -15.85 -16.36 -2.69
C LEU A 165 -17.16 -15.80 -3.26
N ALA A 166 -17.29 -14.48 -3.39
CA ALA A 166 -18.47 -13.85 -3.98
C ALA A 166 -18.54 -13.99 -5.51
N LEU A 167 -17.46 -14.46 -6.15
CA LEU A 167 -17.44 -14.77 -7.58
C LEU A 167 -17.99 -16.18 -7.90
N ASP A 168 -18.31 -16.98 -6.87
CA ASP A 168 -18.61 -18.41 -6.99
C ASP A 168 -17.61 -19.12 -7.94
N PRO A 169 -16.30 -19.08 -7.59
CA PRO A 169 -15.23 -19.44 -8.51
C PRO A 169 -15.21 -20.94 -8.83
N LYS A 170 -14.81 -21.28 -10.06
CA LYS A 170 -14.48 -22.66 -10.46
C LYS A 170 -13.14 -23.09 -9.87
N VAL A 171 -12.23 -22.13 -9.71
CA VAL A 171 -10.92 -22.34 -9.09
C VAL A 171 -10.67 -21.24 -8.08
N LEU A 172 -10.38 -21.59 -6.83
CA LEU A 172 -10.05 -20.67 -5.77
C LEU A 172 -8.58 -20.84 -5.38
N ILE A 173 -7.79 -19.78 -5.50
CA ILE A 173 -6.38 -19.77 -5.10
C ILE A 173 -6.23 -18.97 -3.80
N LEU A 174 -5.62 -19.58 -2.79
CA LEU A 174 -5.40 -18.98 -1.48
C LEU A 174 -3.90 -18.99 -1.15
N ASP A 175 -3.27 -17.82 -1.18
CA ASP A 175 -1.84 -17.66 -0.90
C ASP A 175 -1.60 -17.25 0.56
N GLU A 176 -1.24 -18.22 1.41
CA GLU A 176 -1.01 -18.04 2.86
C GLU A 176 -2.12 -17.27 3.61
N PRO A 177 -3.40 -17.66 3.45
CA PRO A 177 -4.54 -16.83 3.86
C PRO A 177 -4.69 -16.68 5.38
N THR A 178 -4.01 -17.51 6.17
CA THR A 178 -4.10 -17.61 7.65
C THR A 178 -2.98 -16.87 8.38
N ALA A 179 -2.00 -16.29 7.67
CA ALA A 179 -0.80 -15.72 8.28
C ALA A 179 -1.08 -14.59 9.29
N SER A 180 -2.23 -13.91 9.16
CA SER A 180 -2.66 -12.81 10.02
C SER A 180 -3.97 -13.07 10.77
N LEU A 181 -4.48 -14.31 10.72
CA LEU A 181 -5.74 -14.71 11.34
C LEU A 181 -5.49 -15.37 12.71
N ASP A 182 -6.45 -15.21 13.62
CA ASP A 182 -6.51 -16.01 14.84
C ASP A 182 -7.02 -17.43 14.56
N GLN A 183 -6.99 -18.30 15.57
CA GLN A 183 -7.38 -19.69 15.44
C GLN A 183 -8.86 -19.85 15.07
N ASP A 184 -9.76 -19.09 15.72
CA ASP A 184 -11.20 -19.13 15.46
C ASP A 184 -11.53 -18.73 14.01
N SER A 185 -10.90 -17.66 13.50
CA SER A 185 -11.08 -17.21 12.11
C SER A 185 -10.50 -18.20 11.11
N THR A 186 -9.38 -18.84 11.46
CA THR A 186 -8.74 -19.88 10.65
C THR A 186 -9.65 -21.10 10.51
N ASP A 187 -10.24 -21.57 11.61
CA ASP A 187 -11.14 -22.71 11.60
C ASP A 187 -12.43 -22.42 10.80
N MET A 188 -12.96 -21.20 10.91
CA MET A 188 -14.08 -20.74 10.07
C MET A 188 -13.73 -20.72 8.59
N LEU A 189 -12.55 -20.22 8.23
CA LEU A 189 -12.06 -20.21 6.85
C LEU A 189 -11.96 -21.64 6.30
N PHE A 190 -11.37 -22.56 7.06
CA PHE A 190 -11.25 -23.95 6.68
C PHE A 190 -12.60 -24.63 6.48
N ALA A 191 -13.58 -24.37 7.35
CA ALA A 191 -14.94 -24.85 7.17
C ALA A 191 -15.54 -24.36 5.82
N ARG A 192 -15.38 -23.08 5.50
CA ARG A 192 -15.87 -22.50 4.24
C ARG A 192 -15.15 -23.06 3.01
N ILE A 193 -13.84 -23.27 3.09
CA ILE A 193 -13.07 -23.88 2.00
C ILE A 193 -13.59 -25.29 1.70
N ARG A 194 -13.85 -26.10 2.73
CA ARG A 194 -14.41 -27.45 2.54
C ARG A 194 -15.80 -27.41 1.91
N GLU A 195 -16.67 -26.49 2.34
CA GLU A 195 -18.00 -26.31 1.75
C GLU A 195 -17.92 -25.97 0.25
N VAL A 196 -17.02 -25.05 -0.11
CA VAL A 196 -16.84 -24.59 -1.49
C VAL A 196 -16.19 -25.67 -2.36
N ALA A 197 -15.21 -26.42 -1.83
CA ALA A 197 -14.64 -27.58 -2.51
C ALA A 197 -15.69 -28.67 -2.73
N ALA A 198 -16.49 -29.00 -1.71
CA ALA A 198 -17.58 -29.96 -1.83
C ALA A 198 -18.65 -29.56 -2.87
N ALA A 199 -18.82 -28.26 -3.11
CA ALA A 199 -19.69 -27.73 -4.16
C ALA A 199 -19.09 -27.78 -5.58
N GLY A 200 -17.86 -28.30 -5.74
CA GLY A 200 -17.20 -28.50 -7.03
C GLY A 200 -16.14 -27.46 -7.40
N THR A 201 -15.78 -26.54 -6.51
CA THR A 201 -14.66 -25.62 -6.75
C THR A 201 -13.33 -26.35 -6.55
N SER A 202 -12.38 -26.18 -7.48
CA SER A 202 -10.99 -26.61 -7.27
C SER A 202 -10.27 -25.60 -6.38
N VAL A 203 -9.70 -26.01 -5.26
CA VAL A 203 -9.00 -25.11 -4.33
C VAL A 203 -7.51 -25.35 -4.39
N ILE A 204 -6.74 -24.31 -4.71
CA ILE A 204 -5.28 -24.31 -4.65
C ILE A 204 -4.86 -23.58 -3.37
N TYR A 205 -4.39 -24.33 -2.38
CA TYR A 205 -4.03 -23.80 -1.07
C TYR A 205 -2.50 -23.71 -0.93
N ILE A 206 -1.95 -22.51 -0.77
CA ILE A 206 -0.50 -22.32 -0.66
C ILE A 206 -0.17 -22.08 0.81
N THR A 207 0.71 -22.91 1.35
CA THR A 207 1.17 -22.78 2.73
C THR A 207 2.59 -23.31 2.86
N HIS A 208 3.27 -22.87 3.92
CA HIS A 208 4.52 -23.45 4.41
C HIS A 208 4.32 -24.18 5.75
N ARG A 209 3.09 -24.20 6.28
CA ARG A 209 2.74 -24.75 7.59
C ARG A 209 2.14 -26.15 7.43
N LEU A 210 2.82 -27.15 7.99
CA LEU A 210 2.38 -28.55 7.93
C LEU A 210 1.08 -28.80 8.69
N ALA A 211 0.84 -28.09 9.79
CA ALA A 211 -0.41 -28.23 10.56
C ALA A 211 -1.64 -27.87 9.71
N GLU A 212 -1.58 -26.76 8.96
CA GLU A 212 -2.66 -26.34 8.06
C GLU A 212 -2.86 -27.36 6.93
N LEU A 213 -1.76 -27.83 6.34
CA LEU A 213 -1.76 -28.85 5.30
C LEU A 213 -2.57 -30.08 5.70
N ARG A 214 -2.31 -30.61 6.90
CA ARG A 214 -2.99 -31.79 7.46
C ARG A 214 -4.47 -31.55 7.72
N GLN A 215 -4.83 -30.32 8.05
CA GLN A 215 -6.20 -29.97 8.39
C GLN A 215 -7.09 -29.80 7.15
N ILE A 216 -6.55 -29.32 6.01
CA ILE A 216 -7.38 -28.85 4.90
C ILE A 216 -7.17 -29.55 3.55
N ALA A 217 -6.00 -30.11 3.27
CA ALA A 217 -5.66 -30.54 1.92
C ALA A 217 -5.96 -32.03 1.66
N ASP A 218 -6.40 -32.33 0.44
CA ASP A 218 -6.55 -33.71 -0.07
C ASP A 218 -5.21 -34.21 -0.64
N ARG A 219 -4.52 -33.32 -1.37
CA ARG A 219 -3.28 -33.61 -2.12
C ARG A 219 -2.26 -32.51 -1.90
N VAL A 220 -0.98 -32.84 -2.00
CA VAL A 220 0.11 -31.88 -1.91
C VAL A 220 1.09 -32.04 -3.05
N THR A 221 1.56 -30.91 -3.59
CA THR A 221 2.72 -30.84 -4.46
C THR A 221 3.81 -30.04 -3.76
N VAL A 222 4.99 -30.64 -3.61
CA VAL A 222 6.14 -29.99 -2.98
C VAL A 222 7.02 -29.32 -4.04
N LEU A 223 7.17 -28.01 -3.95
CA LEU A 223 8.07 -27.20 -4.74
C LEU A 223 9.37 -26.92 -3.97
N ARG A 224 10.50 -27.06 -4.65
CA ARG A 224 11.82 -26.63 -4.14
C ARG A 224 12.74 -26.24 -5.28
N ASP A 225 13.46 -25.13 -5.12
CA ASP A 225 14.37 -24.57 -6.14
C ASP A 225 13.69 -24.37 -7.51
N GLY A 226 12.41 -23.95 -7.51
CA GLY A 226 11.64 -23.76 -8.74
C GLY A 226 11.28 -25.05 -9.47
N ARG A 227 11.35 -26.22 -8.82
CA ARG A 227 11.04 -27.53 -9.40
C ARG A 227 10.05 -28.31 -8.53
N VAL A 228 9.24 -29.16 -9.14
CA VAL A 228 8.43 -30.15 -8.42
C VAL A 228 9.36 -31.24 -7.88
N ARG A 229 9.29 -31.50 -6.56
CA ARG A 229 10.03 -32.59 -5.91
C ARG A 229 9.19 -33.86 -5.76
N GLY A 230 7.88 -33.70 -5.59
CA GLY A 230 6.94 -34.80 -5.50
C GLY A 230 5.51 -34.29 -5.41
N THR A 231 4.56 -35.18 -5.70
CA THR A 231 3.13 -34.98 -5.46
C THR A 231 2.59 -36.23 -4.78
N ALA A 232 1.78 -36.07 -3.74
CA ALA A 232 1.22 -37.17 -2.96
C ALA A 232 -0.16 -36.82 -2.40
N LEU A 233 -0.97 -37.83 -2.10
CA LEU A 233 -2.17 -37.66 -1.29
C LEU A 233 -1.77 -37.46 0.17
N ILE A 234 -2.46 -36.56 0.88
CA ILE A 234 -2.11 -36.23 2.28
C ILE A 234 -2.23 -37.46 3.19
N GLY A 235 -3.20 -38.34 2.93
CA GLY A 235 -3.37 -39.57 3.71
C GLY A 235 -2.27 -40.61 3.52
N GLU A 236 -1.42 -40.48 2.49
CA GLU A 236 -0.43 -41.49 2.08
C GLU A 236 1.02 -41.07 2.35
N ILE A 237 1.24 -39.90 2.92
CA ILE A 237 2.58 -39.34 3.14
C ILE A 237 2.81 -38.94 4.60
N SER A 238 4.00 -39.24 5.13
CA SER A 238 4.41 -38.85 6.49
C SER A 238 4.95 -37.42 6.55
N ASP A 239 4.92 -36.80 7.74
CA ASP A 239 5.51 -35.47 7.93
C ASP A 239 7.03 -35.49 7.69
N THR A 240 7.70 -36.58 8.05
CA THR A 240 9.13 -36.76 7.83
C THR A 240 9.48 -36.75 6.34
N ASP A 241 8.66 -37.41 5.50
CA ASP A 241 8.86 -37.42 4.04
C ASP A 241 8.58 -36.05 3.41
N LEU A 242 7.54 -35.35 3.89
CA LEU A 242 7.24 -33.99 3.46
C LEU A 242 8.40 -33.04 3.75
N VAL A 243 8.91 -33.06 4.97
CA VAL A 243 10.07 -32.26 5.37
C VAL A 243 11.31 -32.64 4.56
N GLY A 244 11.53 -33.93 4.33
CA GLY A 244 12.63 -34.42 3.46
C GLY A 244 12.55 -33.86 2.04
N MET A 245 11.35 -33.76 1.46
CA MET A 245 11.15 -33.15 0.14
C MET A 245 11.38 -31.63 0.14
N ILE A 246 10.99 -30.94 1.21
CA ILE A 246 11.17 -29.49 1.40
C ILE A 246 12.65 -29.13 1.57
N VAL A 247 13.38 -29.82 2.46
CA VAL A 247 14.74 -29.41 2.91
C VAL A 247 15.84 -30.15 2.15
N GLY A 248 15.59 -31.37 1.68
CA GLY A 248 16.56 -32.15 0.90
C GLY A 248 17.70 -32.79 1.69
N ARG A 249 17.63 -32.82 3.03
CA ARG A 249 18.55 -33.54 3.93
C ARG A 249 17.77 -34.30 4.99
N THR A 250 18.26 -35.48 5.40
CA THR A 250 17.78 -36.20 6.58
C THR A 250 18.23 -35.45 7.83
N LEU A 251 17.26 -34.95 8.61
CA LEU A 251 17.47 -34.11 9.79
C LEU A 251 18.06 -34.94 10.95
N GLU A 252 19.38 -34.88 11.12
CA GLU A 252 20.03 -35.19 12.40
C GLU A 252 20.63 -33.89 12.96
N SER A 253 19.97 -33.33 13.99
CA SER A 253 20.20 -32.05 14.71
C SER A 253 20.01 -30.73 13.93
N ALA A 254 18.87 -30.06 14.14
CA ALA A 254 18.52 -28.77 13.51
C ALA A 254 19.01 -27.53 14.29
N PHE A 255 19.61 -27.69 15.47
CA PHE A 255 20.08 -26.61 16.33
C PHE A 255 21.59 -26.73 16.59
N PRO A 256 22.34 -25.62 16.61
CA PRO A 256 23.74 -25.63 17.02
C PRO A 256 23.86 -26.03 18.50
N PRO A 257 24.98 -26.65 18.92
CA PRO A 257 25.21 -26.96 20.33
C PRO A 257 25.15 -25.70 21.19
N LYS A 258 24.54 -25.81 22.38
CA LYS A 258 24.51 -24.74 23.39
C LYS A 258 25.91 -24.50 23.99
N ALA A 259 26.09 -23.37 24.67
CA ALA A 259 27.38 -23.03 25.28
C ALA A 259 27.81 -24.10 26.29
N SER A 260 29.03 -24.64 26.11
CA SER A 260 29.57 -25.72 26.95
C SER A 260 30.21 -25.23 28.26
N SER A 261 30.42 -23.91 28.42
CA SER A 261 30.92 -23.30 29.64
C SER A 261 30.19 -21.98 29.96
N ILE A 262 29.75 -21.84 31.21
CA ILE A 262 29.21 -20.58 31.72
C ILE A 262 30.40 -19.65 31.93
N GLY A 263 30.61 -18.68 31.03
CA GLY A 263 31.54 -17.59 31.30
C GLY A 263 31.08 -16.84 32.56
N SER A 264 31.97 -16.67 33.55
CA SER A 264 31.65 -15.94 34.79
C SER A 264 31.50 -14.43 34.59
N GLU A 265 31.85 -13.92 33.41
CA GLU A 265 31.80 -12.51 33.05
C GLU A 265 30.47 -12.16 32.37
N THR A 266 29.69 -11.28 33.01
CA THR A 266 28.47 -10.69 32.42
C THR A 266 28.84 -9.62 31.41
N CYS A 267 28.50 -9.83 30.13
CA CYS A 267 28.79 -8.86 29.07
C CYS A 267 27.66 -7.86 28.83
N PHE A 268 26.43 -8.18 29.23
CA PHE A 268 25.29 -7.26 29.19
C PHE A 268 24.35 -7.50 30.38
N SER A 269 23.82 -6.43 30.97
CA SER A 269 22.80 -6.54 32.01
C SER A 269 21.84 -5.36 32.01
N VAL A 270 20.62 -5.63 32.47
CA VAL A 270 19.59 -4.62 32.65
C VAL A 270 19.03 -4.69 34.07
N SER A 271 18.79 -3.54 34.69
CA SER A 271 18.33 -3.43 36.06
C SER A 271 17.19 -2.42 36.18
N GLY A 272 16.03 -2.90 36.64
CA GLY A 272 14.89 -2.07 36.99
C GLY A 272 14.22 -1.35 35.81
N LEU A 273 14.28 -1.93 34.61
CA LEU A 273 13.71 -1.30 33.41
C LEU A 273 12.21 -1.11 33.54
N SER A 274 11.75 0.14 33.46
CA SER A 274 10.35 0.51 33.61
C SER A 274 9.94 1.64 32.66
N ASN A 275 8.80 1.46 31.98
CA ASN A 275 8.14 2.48 31.17
C ASN A 275 6.60 2.31 31.27
N LYS A 276 5.83 2.74 30.25
CA LYS A 276 4.37 2.59 30.25
C LYS A 276 3.93 1.11 30.13
N ASP A 277 4.72 0.28 29.47
CA ASP A 277 4.40 -1.12 29.14
C ASP A 277 5.23 -2.13 29.96
N LEU A 278 6.43 -1.74 30.40
CA LEU A 278 7.38 -2.55 31.18
C LEU A 278 7.43 -2.12 32.65
N LYS A 279 7.59 -3.07 33.55
CA LYS A 279 7.63 -2.85 35.01
C LYS A 279 8.77 -3.64 35.64
N ASN A 280 9.81 -2.94 36.07
CA ASN A 280 10.92 -3.46 36.85
C ASN A 280 11.60 -4.72 36.25
N VAL A 281 11.86 -4.70 34.94
CA VAL A 281 12.52 -5.81 34.25
C VAL A 281 14.02 -5.81 34.54
N SER A 282 14.55 -6.95 35.01
CA SER A 282 15.98 -7.13 35.31
C SER A 282 16.45 -8.52 34.87
N PHE A 283 17.56 -8.58 34.13
CA PHE A 283 18.24 -9.84 33.77
C PHE A 283 19.68 -9.56 33.27
N ASP A 284 20.48 -10.62 33.21
CA ASP A 284 21.87 -10.60 32.77
C ASP A 284 22.12 -11.58 31.60
N VAL A 285 23.04 -11.20 30.72
CA VAL A 285 23.55 -12.00 29.60
C VAL A 285 25.05 -12.25 29.84
N PRO A 286 25.43 -13.47 30.25
CA PRO A 286 26.82 -13.89 30.32
C PRO A 286 27.47 -13.95 28.94
N ARG A 287 28.80 -13.78 28.89
CA ARG A 287 29.56 -13.90 27.65
C ARG A 287 29.41 -15.31 27.05
N GLY A 288 29.13 -15.41 25.74
CA GLY A 288 28.94 -16.67 25.04
C GLY A 288 27.53 -17.26 25.14
N GLN A 289 26.63 -16.63 25.90
CA GLN A 289 25.23 -17.07 26.03
C GLN A 289 24.29 -16.26 25.16
N ILE A 290 23.23 -16.93 24.69
CA ILE A 290 22.07 -16.34 24.06
C ILE A 290 20.93 -16.33 25.09
N VAL A 291 20.35 -15.15 25.35
CA VAL A 291 19.18 -15.01 26.22
C VAL A 291 17.92 -14.90 25.37
N GLY A 292 16.99 -15.82 25.60
CA GLY A 292 15.65 -15.81 25.01
C GLY A 292 14.68 -14.95 25.82
N ILE A 293 13.76 -14.28 25.14
CA ILE A 293 12.60 -13.61 25.72
C ILE A 293 11.36 -14.39 25.28
N ALA A 294 10.54 -14.80 26.23
CA ALA A 294 9.31 -15.56 26.00
C ALA A 294 8.09 -14.85 26.61
N GLY A 295 6.88 -15.22 26.19
CA GLY A 295 5.62 -14.82 26.82
C GLY A 295 4.43 -14.98 25.88
N VAL A 296 3.21 -14.82 26.38
CA VAL A 296 2.00 -14.73 25.53
C VAL A 296 2.08 -13.46 24.68
N ALA A 297 1.59 -13.52 23.43
CA ALA A 297 1.63 -12.37 22.52
C ALA A 297 0.99 -11.12 23.17
N GLY A 298 1.70 -9.98 23.13
CA GLY A 298 1.24 -8.72 23.71
C GLY A 298 1.62 -8.49 25.18
N ASN A 299 2.49 -9.30 25.77
CA ASN A 299 2.92 -9.20 27.17
C ASN A 299 4.19 -8.35 27.42
N GLY A 300 4.59 -7.51 26.46
CA GLY A 300 5.71 -6.59 26.62
C GLY A 300 7.01 -7.02 25.93
N GLN A 301 7.04 -8.16 25.22
CA GLN A 301 8.24 -8.63 24.52
C GLN A 301 8.67 -7.64 23.42
N PRO A 302 7.81 -7.22 22.48
CA PRO A 302 8.19 -6.26 21.43
C PRO A 302 8.63 -4.91 22.00
N GLU A 303 8.04 -4.48 23.11
CA GLU A 303 8.39 -3.26 23.84
C GLU A 303 9.77 -3.38 24.47
N LEU A 304 10.09 -4.52 25.12
CA LEU A 304 11.42 -4.78 25.64
C LEU A 304 12.46 -4.76 24.52
N MET A 305 12.23 -5.45 23.41
CA MET A 305 13.17 -5.48 22.29
C MET A 305 13.48 -4.07 21.75
N ARG A 306 12.46 -3.21 21.61
CA ARG A 306 12.65 -1.81 21.17
C ARG A 306 13.37 -0.95 22.22
N VAL A 307 13.13 -1.18 23.50
CA VAL A 307 13.87 -0.50 24.58
C VAL A 307 15.35 -0.89 24.55
N LEU A 308 15.66 -2.19 24.42
CA LEU A 308 17.04 -2.67 24.33
C LEU A 308 17.75 -2.16 23.07
N ALA A 309 16.99 -1.88 21.99
CA ALA A 309 17.52 -1.29 20.77
C ALA A 309 17.71 0.24 20.83
N GLY A 310 17.34 0.88 21.94
CA GLY A 310 17.39 2.35 22.10
C GLY A 310 16.27 3.11 21.36
N LEU A 311 15.26 2.41 20.83
CA LEU A 311 14.17 2.99 20.04
C LEU A 311 13.04 3.58 20.91
N GLN A 312 12.99 3.21 22.19
CA GLN A 312 11.96 3.68 23.11
C GLN A 312 12.55 4.06 24.46
N PRO A 313 12.16 5.21 25.05
CA PRO A 313 12.68 5.66 26.33
C PRO A 313 12.27 4.72 27.48
N VAL A 314 13.17 4.56 28.45
CA VAL A 314 12.98 3.73 29.64
C VAL A 314 13.67 4.34 30.85
N LYS A 315 13.18 4.05 32.06
CA LYS A 315 13.91 4.28 33.31
C LYS A 315 14.59 2.99 33.76
N GLY A 316 15.71 3.10 34.46
CA GLY A 316 16.51 1.95 34.91
C GLY A 316 17.92 2.03 34.35
N GLN A 317 18.70 0.96 34.53
CA GLN A 317 20.10 0.90 34.15
C GLN A 317 20.32 -0.17 33.07
N ILE A 318 21.10 0.16 32.05
CA ILE A 318 21.54 -0.76 30.99
C ILE A 318 23.07 -0.72 30.98
N VAL A 319 23.72 -1.86 31.19
CA VAL A 319 25.18 -1.97 31.24
C VAL A 319 25.65 -2.92 30.14
N LEU A 320 26.58 -2.47 29.30
CA LEU A 320 27.22 -3.25 28.24
C LEU A 320 28.73 -3.22 28.43
N ARG A 321 29.36 -4.40 28.55
CA ARG A 321 30.81 -4.58 28.75
C ARG A 321 31.37 -3.70 29.90
N GLY A 322 30.60 -3.61 31.00
CA GLY A 322 30.94 -2.82 32.19
C GLY A 322 30.69 -1.31 32.09
N ARG A 323 30.22 -0.80 30.93
CA ARG A 323 29.83 0.61 30.74
C ARG A 323 28.31 0.76 30.83
N GLU A 324 27.83 1.65 31.68
CA GLU A 324 26.43 2.07 31.66
C GLU A 324 26.15 2.89 30.39
N LEU A 325 25.08 2.54 29.67
CA LEU A 325 24.71 3.17 28.40
C LEU A 325 23.47 4.05 28.57
N THR A 326 23.54 5.24 28.00
CA THR A 326 22.36 6.06 27.73
C THR A 326 21.60 5.54 26.51
N GLN A 327 20.34 5.95 26.34
CA GLN A 327 19.52 5.61 25.18
C GLN A 327 20.16 5.96 23.82
N PRO A 328 20.72 7.18 23.62
CA PRO A 328 21.41 7.50 22.37
C PRO A 328 22.65 6.64 22.12
N GLU A 329 23.41 6.28 23.15
CA GLU A 329 24.56 5.40 23.00
C GLU A 329 24.13 3.98 22.65
N LEU A 330 23.02 3.50 23.23
CA LEU A 330 22.46 2.19 22.93
C LEU A 330 22.03 2.06 21.47
N LEU A 331 21.50 3.13 20.86
CA LEU A 331 21.17 3.17 19.42
C LEU A 331 22.39 2.94 18.51
N HIS A 332 23.59 3.29 18.98
CA HIS A 332 24.84 3.09 18.23
C HIS A 332 25.52 1.75 18.53
N GLU A 333 25.36 1.24 19.76
CA GLU A 333 25.99 -0.01 20.22
C GLU A 333 25.15 -1.25 19.88
N ALA A 334 23.82 -1.11 19.74
CA ALA A 334 22.91 -2.22 19.47
C ALA A 334 22.59 -2.36 17.98
N ALA A 335 22.62 -3.58 17.47
CA ALA A 335 22.03 -3.92 16.18
C ALA A 335 20.68 -4.60 16.39
N PHE A 336 19.63 -3.98 15.86
CA PHE A 336 18.27 -4.49 15.94
C PHE A 336 17.83 -5.18 14.65
N MET A 337 17.35 -6.42 14.79
CA MET A 337 16.71 -7.20 13.74
C MET A 337 15.21 -7.29 14.07
N PRO A 338 14.36 -6.44 13.46
CA PRO A 338 12.93 -6.40 13.78
C PRO A 338 12.16 -7.59 13.21
N SER A 339 11.05 -7.93 13.86
CA SER A 339 10.04 -8.89 13.39
C SER A 339 9.37 -8.44 12.08
N ASP A 340 8.94 -7.17 12.00
CA ASP A 340 8.43 -6.59 10.75
C ASP A 340 9.54 -6.00 9.88
N ARG A 341 10.11 -6.86 9.04
CA ARG A 341 11.18 -6.46 8.11
C ARG A 341 10.73 -5.45 7.05
N HIS A 342 9.45 -5.41 6.66
CA HIS A 342 9.00 -4.56 5.54
C HIS A 342 8.83 -3.11 5.97
N THR A 343 8.40 -2.89 7.21
CA THR A 343 8.18 -1.54 7.75
C THR A 343 9.39 -1.04 8.55
N GLU A 344 10.09 -1.91 9.28
CA GLU A 344 11.19 -1.53 10.18
C GLU A 344 12.55 -2.09 9.74
N GLY A 345 12.57 -3.17 8.95
CA GLY A 345 13.80 -3.87 8.59
C GLY A 345 14.50 -3.37 7.33
N VAL A 346 13.79 -2.96 6.28
CA VAL A 346 14.40 -2.62 4.98
C VAL A 346 13.99 -1.25 4.46
N ALA A 347 14.92 -0.57 3.79
CA ALA A 347 14.65 0.65 3.05
C ALA A 347 14.24 0.28 1.61
N GLY A 348 12.93 0.24 1.36
CA GLY A 348 12.34 -0.31 0.13
C GLY A 348 12.76 0.38 -1.18
N SER A 349 13.10 1.67 -1.13
CA SER A 349 13.59 2.44 -2.29
C SER A 349 15.07 2.22 -2.58
N LEU A 350 15.81 1.55 -1.69
CA LEU A 350 17.25 1.36 -1.80
C LEU A 350 17.60 -0.01 -2.37
N THR A 351 18.81 -0.10 -2.91
CA THR A 351 19.38 -1.34 -3.44
C THR A 351 19.72 -2.33 -2.32
N VAL A 352 20.00 -3.58 -2.69
CA VAL A 352 20.50 -4.61 -1.77
C VAL A 352 21.81 -4.16 -1.08
N ARG A 353 22.74 -3.55 -1.82
CA ARG A 353 24.01 -3.00 -1.31
C ARG A 353 23.76 -1.95 -0.23
N GLU A 354 22.94 -0.95 -0.55
CA GLU A 354 22.67 0.17 0.34
C GLU A 354 21.94 -0.30 1.60
N ASN A 355 21.01 -1.24 1.47
CA ASN A 355 20.35 -1.87 2.61
C ASN A 355 21.34 -2.57 3.55
N ALA A 356 22.42 -3.15 3.03
CA ALA A 356 23.45 -3.76 3.85
C ALA A 356 24.36 -2.73 4.53
N THR A 357 24.62 -1.56 3.92
CA THR A 357 25.66 -0.63 4.39
C THR A 357 25.16 0.55 5.21
N PHE A 358 23.87 0.91 5.16
CA PHE A 358 23.43 2.21 5.70
C PHE A 358 23.54 2.36 7.23
N SER A 359 23.58 1.27 8.01
CA SER A 359 23.85 1.33 9.46
C SER A 359 25.35 1.50 9.78
N ALA A 360 26.23 1.43 8.78
CA ALA A 360 27.68 1.48 8.92
C ALA A 360 28.33 2.44 7.91
N LEU A 361 27.61 3.48 7.46
CA LEU A 361 28.06 4.41 6.40
C LEU A 361 29.45 5.00 6.68
N GLU A 362 29.75 5.31 7.94
CA GLU A 362 31.02 5.88 8.36
C GLU A 362 32.22 4.99 8.02
N LYS A 363 32.05 3.66 7.96
CA LYS A 363 33.11 2.71 7.55
C LYS A 363 33.44 2.80 6.06
N PHE A 364 32.45 3.21 5.27
CA PHE A 364 32.54 3.28 3.82
C PHE A 364 32.83 4.70 3.31
N ALA A 365 32.62 5.72 4.15
CA ALA A 365 32.84 7.12 3.83
C ALA A 365 34.24 7.60 4.23
N VAL A 366 34.85 8.44 3.38
CA VAL A 366 36.04 9.23 3.73
C VAL A 366 35.70 10.69 3.49
N ALA A 367 35.77 11.53 4.53
CA ALA A 367 35.35 12.93 4.49
C ALA A 367 33.91 13.14 3.94
N GLY A 368 32.98 12.24 4.29
CA GLY A 368 31.58 12.27 3.83
C GLY A 368 31.34 11.69 2.43
N ILE A 369 32.39 11.24 1.72
CA ILE A 369 32.26 10.64 0.38
C ILE A 369 32.31 9.12 0.48
N MET A 370 31.23 8.47 0.04
CA MET A 370 31.10 7.01 0.03
C MET A 370 32.01 6.35 -1.00
N SER A 371 32.71 5.29 -0.60
CA SER A 371 33.54 4.48 -1.48
C SER A 371 32.78 3.24 -1.97
N ARG A 372 32.21 3.32 -3.17
CA ARG A 372 31.49 2.20 -3.80
C ARG A 372 32.36 0.93 -3.90
N LYS A 373 33.66 1.08 -4.14
CA LYS A 373 34.60 -0.07 -4.20
C LYS A 373 34.71 -0.80 -2.86
N LYS A 374 34.75 -0.07 -1.73
CA LYS A 374 34.79 -0.67 -0.39
C LYS A 374 33.47 -1.37 -0.05
N GLU A 375 32.34 -0.75 -0.39
CA GLU A 375 31.02 -1.36 -0.20
C GLU A 375 30.93 -2.69 -0.93
N PHE A 376 31.22 -2.73 -2.25
CA PHE A 376 31.14 -3.95 -3.04
C PHE A 376 32.02 -5.09 -2.47
N HIS A 377 33.22 -4.75 -1.99
CA HIS A 377 34.14 -5.75 -1.45
C HIS A 377 33.64 -6.32 -0.11
N GLN A 378 33.29 -5.47 0.85
CA GLN A 378 32.86 -5.94 2.18
C GLN A 378 31.46 -6.56 2.16
N VAL A 379 30.52 -5.97 1.41
CA VAL A 379 29.18 -6.55 1.20
C VAL A 379 29.29 -7.90 0.49
N GLY A 380 30.20 -8.04 -0.49
CA GLY A 380 30.45 -9.31 -1.16
C GLY A 380 30.98 -10.40 -0.23
N ALA A 381 31.90 -10.04 0.67
CA ALA A 381 32.44 -10.96 1.66
C ALA A 381 31.35 -11.47 2.61
N ILE A 382 30.60 -10.55 3.25
CA ILE A 382 29.54 -10.94 4.19
C ILE A 382 28.40 -11.68 3.49
N PHE A 383 28.02 -11.31 2.26
CA PHE A 383 26.97 -12.05 1.54
C PHE A 383 27.37 -13.47 1.16
N SER A 384 28.66 -13.70 0.91
CA SER A 384 29.18 -15.05 0.66
C SER A 384 29.09 -15.90 1.92
N GLU A 385 29.39 -15.31 3.08
CA GLU A 385 29.31 -15.98 4.39
C GLU A 385 27.86 -16.30 4.79
N LEU A 386 26.92 -15.38 4.58
CA LEU A 386 25.50 -15.58 4.89
C LEU A 386 24.74 -16.30 3.75
N ALA A 387 25.43 -16.71 2.68
CA ALA A 387 24.84 -17.34 1.50
C ALA A 387 23.62 -16.57 0.94
N VAL A 388 23.74 -15.25 0.77
CA VAL A 388 22.69 -14.39 0.21
C VAL A 388 22.54 -14.66 -1.29
N LYS A 389 21.37 -15.16 -1.70
CA LYS A 389 21.01 -15.30 -3.11
C LYS A 389 20.42 -13.98 -3.60
N THR A 390 21.16 -13.26 -4.45
CA THR A 390 20.73 -11.99 -5.03
C THR A 390 20.94 -11.96 -6.55
N PRO A 391 20.02 -11.35 -7.34
CA PRO A 391 20.25 -11.05 -8.76
C PRO A 391 21.44 -10.11 -9.01
N GLY A 392 21.84 -9.37 -7.98
CA GLY A 392 22.97 -8.44 -7.99
C GLY A 392 22.87 -7.44 -6.84
N MET A 393 24.00 -6.88 -6.42
CA MET A 393 24.05 -5.93 -5.30
C MET A 393 23.29 -4.62 -5.58
N GLU A 394 23.10 -4.25 -6.84
CA GLU A 394 22.36 -3.05 -7.26
C GLU A 394 20.87 -3.34 -7.55
N ALA A 395 20.41 -4.58 -7.35
CA ALA A 395 18.98 -4.87 -7.50
C ALA A 395 18.19 -4.15 -6.39
N PRO A 396 16.91 -3.77 -6.64
CA PRO A 396 16.02 -3.32 -5.57
C PRO A 396 15.87 -4.39 -4.49
N ILE A 397 15.82 -3.99 -3.21
CA ILE A 397 15.73 -4.96 -2.11
C ILE A 397 14.51 -5.89 -2.22
N PHE A 398 13.38 -5.39 -2.75
CA PHE A 398 12.16 -6.16 -2.96
C PHE A 398 12.25 -7.18 -4.11
N ALA A 399 13.34 -7.21 -4.87
CA ALA A 399 13.62 -8.30 -5.81
C ALA A 399 14.08 -9.59 -5.10
N LEU A 400 14.45 -9.52 -3.82
CA LEU A 400 14.88 -10.67 -3.02
C LEU A 400 13.70 -11.39 -2.35
N SER A 401 13.84 -12.69 -2.10
CA SER A 401 12.91 -13.43 -1.24
C SER A 401 13.01 -12.97 0.22
N GLY A 402 11.98 -13.17 1.03
CA GLY A 402 11.95 -12.78 2.45
C GLY A 402 13.16 -13.29 3.25
N GLY A 403 13.54 -14.55 3.08
CA GLY A 403 14.74 -15.11 3.72
C GLY A 403 16.03 -14.40 3.30
N ASN A 404 16.18 -14.02 2.03
CA ASN A 404 17.34 -13.25 1.58
C ASN A 404 17.30 -11.79 2.06
N GLN A 405 16.12 -11.19 2.18
CA GLN A 405 15.97 -9.88 2.81
C GLN A 405 16.42 -9.94 4.27
N GLN A 406 16.03 -10.99 5.01
CA GLN A 406 16.46 -11.19 6.40
C GLN A 406 17.98 -11.36 6.51
N LYS A 407 18.60 -12.12 5.59
CA LYS A 407 20.06 -12.23 5.53
C LYS A 407 20.75 -10.90 5.21
N VAL A 408 20.12 -10.00 4.44
CA VAL A 408 20.63 -8.64 4.21
C VAL A 408 20.49 -7.78 5.48
N VAL A 409 19.39 -7.88 6.21
CA VAL A 409 19.23 -7.23 7.52
C VAL A 409 20.26 -7.73 8.53
N MET A 410 20.55 -9.04 8.53
CA MET A 410 21.62 -9.64 9.32
C MET A 410 23.00 -9.17 8.87
N ALA A 411 23.27 -9.10 7.56
CA ALA A 411 24.51 -8.53 7.03
C ALA A 411 24.72 -7.10 7.52
N ARG A 412 23.65 -6.28 7.52
CA ARG A 412 23.68 -4.92 8.06
C ARG A 412 24.04 -4.89 9.54
N ALA A 413 23.37 -5.72 10.33
CA ALA A 413 23.63 -5.87 11.75
C ALA A 413 25.10 -6.28 12.02
N LEU A 414 25.66 -7.18 11.22
CA LEU A 414 27.05 -7.64 11.38
C LEU A 414 28.07 -6.60 10.89
N LEU A 415 27.80 -5.92 9.77
CA LEU A 415 28.67 -4.88 9.22
C LEU A 415 28.81 -3.68 10.15
N SER A 416 27.82 -3.40 11.00
CA SER A 416 27.96 -2.38 12.05
C SER A 416 28.95 -2.75 13.16
N GLU A 417 29.37 -4.02 13.28
CA GLU A 417 30.18 -4.53 14.42
C GLU A 417 29.59 -4.15 15.79
N PRO A 418 28.36 -4.61 16.08
CA PRO A 418 27.60 -4.14 17.23
C PRO A 418 28.17 -4.67 18.54
N GLY A 419 28.00 -3.88 19.60
CA GLY A 419 28.24 -4.31 20.97
C GLY A 419 27.16 -5.25 21.51
N LEU A 420 25.94 -5.21 20.95
CA LEU A 420 24.78 -6.03 21.34
C LEU A 420 23.94 -6.39 20.10
N ILE A 421 23.49 -7.64 19.97
CA ILE A 421 22.50 -8.04 18.96
C ILE A 421 21.15 -8.31 19.62
N ILE A 422 20.10 -7.72 19.03
CA ILE A 422 18.72 -7.89 19.46
C ILE A 422 17.95 -8.44 18.27
N ALA A 423 17.55 -9.70 18.37
CA ALA A 423 16.91 -10.43 17.30
C ALA A 423 15.45 -10.71 17.68
N ASP A 424 14.53 -9.91 17.13
CA ASP A 424 13.10 -10.04 17.37
C ASP A 424 12.46 -10.90 16.29
N GLU A 425 11.96 -12.08 16.67
CA GLU A 425 11.39 -13.08 15.76
C GLU A 425 12.34 -13.37 14.57
N PRO A 426 13.63 -13.69 14.82
CA PRO A 426 14.66 -13.66 13.78
C PRO A 426 14.43 -14.65 12.64
N THR A 427 13.60 -15.67 12.88
CA THR A 427 13.27 -16.73 11.93
C THR A 427 11.83 -16.65 11.41
N GLN A 428 11.10 -15.59 11.73
CA GLN A 428 9.75 -15.39 11.22
C GLN A 428 9.75 -15.15 9.71
N GLY A 429 9.04 -16.02 8.98
CA GLY A 429 8.96 -15.94 7.52
C GLY A 429 10.25 -16.32 6.79
N VAL A 430 11.19 -17.01 7.44
CA VAL A 430 12.35 -17.64 6.80
C VAL A 430 12.09 -19.14 6.59
N ASP A 431 12.69 -19.73 5.57
CA ASP A 431 12.60 -21.17 5.32
C ASP A 431 13.43 -21.99 6.32
N VAL A 432 13.19 -23.29 6.37
CA VAL A 432 13.84 -24.20 7.33
C VAL A 432 15.37 -24.22 7.17
N GLY A 433 15.87 -24.11 5.93
CA GLY A 433 17.31 -24.01 5.67
C GLY A 433 17.92 -22.70 6.19
N ALA A 434 17.28 -21.56 5.88
CA ALA A 434 17.70 -20.25 6.36
C ALA A 434 17.63 -20.14 7.89
N ARG A 435 16.66 -20.81 8.52
CA ARG A 435 16.49 -20.90 9.98
C ARG A 435 17.75 -21.46 10.64
N PHE A 436 18.26 -22.58 10.12
CA PHE A 436 19.51 -23.20 10.59
C PHE A 436 20.73 -22.27 10.45
N GLU A 437 20.85 -21.59 9.31
CA GLU A 437 21.96 -20.67 9.08
C GLU A 437 21.92 -19.50 10.07
N ILE A 438 20.74 -18.92 10.31
CA ILE A 438 20.54 -17.84 11.29
C ILE A 438 20.93 -18.32 12.69
N TYR A 439 20.52 -19.52 13.09
CA TYR A 439 20.91 -20.10 14.38
C TYR A 439 22.42 -20.24 14.54
N ARG A 440 23.07 -20.79 13.51
CA ARG A 440 24.54 -20.92 13.49
C ARG A 440 25.21 -19.56 13.64
N ILE A 441 24.75 -18.55 12.91
CA ILE A 441 25.36 -17.21 12.92
C ILE A 441 25.15 -16.52 14.27
N LEU A 442 23.94 -16.55 14.83
CA LEU A 442 23.68 -15.98 16.16
C LEU A 442 24.55 -16.65 17.23
N ARG A 443 24.77 -17.96 17.12
CA ARG A 443 25.66 -18.71 18.01
C ARG A 443 27.13 -18.29 17.83
N GLU A 444 27.62 -18.23 16.59
CA GLU A 444 29.00 -17.79 16.29
C GLU A 444 29.28 -16.37 16.80
N VAL A 445 28.31 -15.46 16.66
CA VAL A 445 28.43 -14.08 17.19
C VAL A 445 28.44 -14.06 18.72
N SER A 446 27.58 -14.85 19.35
CA SER A 446 27.55 -14.98 20.81
C SER A 446 28.88 -15.53 21.34
N GLU A 447 29.41 -16.60 20.73
CA GLU A 447 30.69 -17.21 21.07
C GLU A 447 31.89 -16.27 20.87
N ALA A 448 31.84 -15.41 19.84
CA ALA A 448 32.83 -14.34 19.65
C ALA A 448 32.81 -13.28 20.77
N GLY A 449 31.76 -13.26 21.61
CA GLY A 449 31.66 -12.43 22.81
C GLY A 449 30.70 -11.25 22.70
N THR A 450 29.91 -11.15 21.62
CA THR A 450 28.85 -10.14 21.51
C THR A 450 27.57 -10.69 22.13
N PRO A 451 27.00 -10.07 23.18
CA PRO A 451 25.73 -10.50 23.75
C PRO A 451 24.62 -10.54 22.70
N VAL A 452 23.80 -11.59 22.77
CA VAL A 452 22.67 -11.80 21.86
C VAL A 452 21.40 -12.01 22.68
N VAL A 453 20.38 -11.22 22.39
CA VAL A 453 19.02 -11.36 22.95
C VAL A 453 18.08 -11.74 21.81
N VAL A 454 17.35 -12.84 21.98
CA VAL A 454 16.40 -13.35 20.99
C VAL A 454 15.00 -13.32 21.57
N ASN A 455 14.03 -12.78 20.83
CA ASN A 455 12.61 -12.99 21.10
C ASN A 455 12.05 -13.96 20.05
N SER A 456 11.27 -14.95 20.46
CA SER A 456 10.56 -15.84 19.55
C SER A 456 9.24 -16.29 20.17
N SER A 457 8.21 -16.40 19.33
CA SER A 457 6.94 -17.03 19.70
C SER A 457 6.99 -18.56 19.64
N ASP A 458 8.04 -19.14 19.06
CA ASP A 458 8.26 -20.59 18.98
C ASP A 458 9.09 -21.07 20.18
N ALA A 459 8.45 -21.76 21.13
CA ALA A 459 9.10 -22.26 22.33
C ALA A 459 10.21 -23.29 22.01
N VAL A 460 10.10 -24.04 20.92
CA VAL A 460 11.13 -25.00 20.47
C VAL A 460 12.38 -24.27 19.98
N GLU A 461 12.23 -23.09 19.38
CA GLU A 461 13.37 -22.25 18.99
C GLU A 461 14.09 -21.70 20.20
N LEU A 462 13.35 -21.21 21.20
CA LEU A 462 13.96 -20.75 22.45
C LEU A 462 14.64 -21.90 23.20
N GLU A 463 14.02 -23.07 23.27
CA GLU A 463 14.63 -24.28 23.84
C GLU A 463 15.90 -24.68 23.08
N GLY A 464 15.87 -24.76 21.76
CA GLY A 464 17.02 -25.20 20.98
C GLY A 464 18.17 -24.20 20.96
N LEU A 465 17.87 -22.90 20.87
CA LEU A 465 18.86 -21.85 20.65
C LEU A 465 19.34 -21.17 21.92
N CYS A 466 18.51 -20.99 22.96
CA CYS A 466 18.84 -20.13 24.10
C CYS A 466 19.44 -20.91 25.29
N ASP A 467 20.36 -20.25 25.99
CA ASP A 467 21.01 -20.78 27.19
C ASP A 467 20.21 -20.41 28.47
N LYS A 468 19.51 -19.27 28.40
CA LYS A 468 18.61 -18.74 29.45
C LYS A 468 17.37 -18.16 28.77
N VAL A 469 16.18 -18.33 29.35
CA VAL A 469 14.93 -17.75 28.84
C VAL A 469 14.25 -16.93 29.93
N VAL A 470 14.01 -15.65 29.65
CA VAL A 470 13.28 -14.71 30.48
C VAL A 470 11.82 -14.71 30.04
N VAL A 471 10.93 -15.18 30.90
CA VAL A 471 9.50 -15.24 30.61
C VAL A 471 8.84 -13.96 31.10
N LEU A 472 8.20 -13.23 30.18
CA LEU A 472 7.48 -12.00 30.43
C LEU A 472 5.97 -12.25 30.50
N SER A 473 5.33 -11.58 31.45
CA SER A 473 3.88 -11.45 31.53
C SER A 473 3.51 -10.03 31.94
N ARG A 474 2.61 -9.39 31.17
CA ARG A 474 2.13 -8.01 31.43
C ARG A 474 3.26 -7.01 31.75
N GLY A 475 4.37 -7.11 31.02
CA GLY A 475 5.54 -6.25 31.15
C GLY A 475 6.46 -6.55 32.33
N GLN A 476 6.27 -7.68 33.02
CA GLN A 476 7.09 -8.10 34.18
C GLN A 476 7.76 -9.43 33.91
N VAL A 477 8.96 -9.62 34.44
CA VAL A 477 9.62 -10.93 34.46
C VAL A 477 8.92 -11.81 35.49
N VAL A 478 8.35 -12.93 35.05
CA VAL A 478 7.67 -13.88 35.93
C VAL A 478 8.56 -15.07 36.28
N GLU A 479 9.43 -15.49 35.38
CA GLU A 479 10.36 -16.60 35.58
C GLU A 479 11.59 -16.42 34.69
N ILE A 480 12.75 -16.90 35.15
CA ILE A 480 13.98 -17.00 34.37
C ILE A 480 14.43 -18.45 34.41
N LEU A 481 14.38 -19.11 33.26
CA LEU A 481 14.80 -20.50 33.06
C LEU A 481 16.25 -20.52 32.57
N ALA A 482 17.07 -21.47 33.03
CA ALA A 482 18.46 -21.60 32.62
C ALA A 482 18.92 -23.06 32.54
N GLY A 483 19.81 -23.37 31.60
CA GLY A 483 20.35 -24.73 31.43
C GLY A 483 19.25 -25.74 31.08
N ASP A 484 19.21 -26.85 31.82
CA ASP A 484 18.25 -27.94 31.58
C ASP A 484 16.79 -27.55 31.88
N ASP A 485 16.55 -26.43 32.58
CA ASP A 485 15.20 -25.93 32.83
C ASP A 485 14.57 -25.22 31.61
N VAL A 486 15.38 -24.91 30.58
CA VAL A 486 14.91 -24.30 29.34
C VAL A 486 14.30 -25.38 28.45
N THR A 487 13.04 -25.72 28.72
CA THR A 487 12.24 -26.71 27.98
C THR A 487 10.94 -26.06 27.50
N GLU A 488 10.43 -26.50 26.34
CA GLU A 488 9.15 -26.04 25.78
C GLU A 488 8.04 -26.07 26.82
N GLU A 489 7.90 -27.17 27.56
CA GLU A 489 6.84 -27.33 28.55
C GLU A 489 6.94 -26.30 29.68
N ARG A 490 8.15 -26.00 30.17
CA ARG A 490 8.34 -25.00 31.23
C ARG A 490 8.15 -23.58 30.73
N ILE A 491 8.63 -23.26 29.53
CA ILE A 491 8.44 -21.95 28.91
C ILE A 491 6.94 -21.65 28.76
N VAL A 492 6.19 -22.61 28.19
CA VAL A 492 4.73 -22.48 28.01
C VAL A 492 4.02 -22.43 29.36
N ALA A 493 4.39 -23.29 30.31
CA ALA A 493 3.76 -23.30 31.63
C ALA A 493 3.97 -21.99 32.39
N ALA A 494 5.17 -21.40 32.33
CA ALA A 494 5.49 -20.13 32.97
C ALA A 494 4.69 -18.97 32.33
N ALA A 495 4.55 -18.98 31.00
CA ALA A 495 3.75 -17.99 30.28
C ALA A 495 2.25 -18.08 30.67
N VAL A 496 1.68 -19.29 30.75
CA VAL A 496 0.25 -19.53 31.01
C VAL A 496 -0.14 -19.40 32.48
N LYS A 497 0.67 -19.90 33.43
CA LYS A 497 0.36 -19.82 34.88
C LYS A 497 0.14 -18.39 35.36
N SER A 498 0.80 -17.43 34.71
CA SER A 498 0.66 -16.00 35.01
C SER A 498 -0.70 -15.40 34.59
N GLU A 499 -1.45 -16.05 33.68
CA GLU A 499 -2.82 -15.62 33.32
C GLU A 499 -3.86 -16.08 34.35
N THR A 500 -3.64 -17.22 35.00
CA THR A 500 -4.60 -17.82 35.94
C THR A 500 -4.68 -17.19 37.34
N HIS A 501 -3.92 -16.11 37.63
CA HIS A 501 -3.91 -15.45 38.95
C HIS A 501 -4.27 -13.94 38.93
N GLY A 502 -5.02 -13.48 37.92
CA GLY A 502 -5.56 -12.13 37.93
C GLY A 502 -6.86 -12.00 37.15
N ASP A 503 -7.97 -12.02 37.88
CA ASP A 503 -9.33 -11.58 37.57
C ASP A 503 -9.79 -11.62 36.10
N SER A 504 -10.75 -12.52 35.86
CA SER A 504 -11.91 -12.39 34.99
C SER A 504 -11.89 -11.24 33.98
N SER A 505 -11.54 -11.61 32.74
CA SER A 505 -12.25 -11.23 31.51
C SER A 505 -12.77 -9.79 31.43
N SER A 506 -11.87 -8.84 31.13
CA SER A 506 -12.25 -7.64 30.40
C SER A 506 -12.29 -7.96 28.91
N THR A 507 -13.36 -8.65 28.48
CA THR A 507 -13.72 -8.72 27.06
C THR A 507 -14.09 -7.30 26.64
N VAL A 508 -13.14 -6.56 26.08
CA VAL A 508 -13.37 -5.25 25.46
C VAL A 508 -14.20 -5.49 24.21
N THR A 509 -15.50 -5.61 24.42
CA THR A 509 -16.49 -5.53 23.36
C THR A 509 -16.54 -4.07 22.98
N HIS A 510 -15.87 -3.69 21.89
CA HIS A 510 -16.06 -2.37 21.30
C HIS A 510 -17.48 -2.26 20.72
N THR A 511 -18.49 -2.08 21.58
CA THR A 511 -19.79 -1.58 21.15
C THR A 511 -19.64 -0.11 20.84
N ASN A 512 -19.31 0.20 19.60
CA ASN A 512 -19.19 1.57 19.11
C ASN A 512 -20.60 2.14 18.79
N THR A 513 -21.42 2.32 19.82
CA THR A 513 -22.64 3.16 19.75
C THR A 513 -22.25 4.57 20.12
N GLY A 514 -21.71 5.33 19.15
CA GLY A 514 -21.07 6.62 19.41
C GLY A 514 -21.11 7.60 18.25
N SER A 515 -22.30 8.14 18.00
CA SER A 515 -22.59 9.42 17.32
C SER A 515 -22.38 9.51 15.81
N ARG A 516 -23.50 9.68 15.11
CA ARG A 516 -23.69 10.12 13.71
C ARG A 516 -22.75 11.25 13.26
N TRP A 517 -22.23 12.05 14.19
CA TRP A 517 -21.29 13.14 13.93
C TRP A 517 -19.87 12.68 13.64
N ARG A 518 -19.40 11.58 14.24
CA ARG A 518 -18.08 10.99 13.95
C ARG A 518 -18.03 10.37 12.56
N ASP A 519 -19.14 9.79 12.10
CA ASP A 519 -19.27 9.25 10.74
C ASP A 519 -19.32 10.37 9.69
N LEU A 520 -19.96 11.51 10.01
CA LEU A 520 -20.01 12.67 9.11
C LEU A 520 -18.63 13.30 8.91
N LEU A 521 -17.81 13.38 9.98
CA LEU A 521 -16.42 13.84 9.95
C LEU A 521 -15.45 12.87 9.24
N ARG A 522 -15.84 11.61 9.05
CA ARG A 522 -15.08 10.60 8.30
C ARG A 522 -15.52 10.46 6.84
N SER A 523 -16.58 11.15 6.42
CA SER A 523 -17.02 11.14 5.03
C SER A 523 -16.06 11.93 4.15
N ASP A 524 -15.92 11.54 2.88
CA ASP A 524 -15.05 12.26 1.92
C ASP A 524 -15.51 13.71 1.65
N ASN A 525 -16.72 14.08 2.07
CA ASN A 525 -17.26 15.44 1.99
C ASN A 525 -17.09 16.24 3.31
N ALA A 526 -16.47 15.67 4.34
CA ALA A 526 -16.21 16.35 5.60
C ALA A 526 -15.53 17.73 5.45
N PRO A 527 -14.60 17.96 4.50
CA PRO A 527 -13.99 19.29 4.30
C PRO A 527 -14.97 20.36 3.78
N ALA A 528 -16.06 19.97 3.11
CA ALA A 528 -16.99 20.91 2.49
C ALA A 528 -17.73 21.79 3.52
N VAL A 529 -18.08 21.24 4.68
CA VAL A 529 -18.84 21.97 5.71
C VAL A 529 -17.99 23.07 6.37
N PRO A 530 -16.77 22.80 6.88
CA PRO A 530 -15.88 23.85 7.36
C PRO A 530 -15.58 24.90 6.29
N LEU A 531 -15.37 24.50 5.03
CA LEU A 531 -15.15 25.45 3.94
C LEU A 531 -16.33 26.39 3.75
N ALA A 532 -17.55 25.87 3.70
CA ALA A 532 -18.75 26.67 3.55
C ALA A 532 -18.93 27.65 4.73
N ILE A 533 -18.62 27.21 5.95
CA ILE A 533 -18.65 28.06 7.15
C ILE A 533 -17.60 29.18 7.05
N VAL A 534 -16.36 28.85 6.68
CA VAL A 534 -15.27 29.84 6.55
C VAL A 534 -15.60 30.86 5.46
N THR A 535 -16.12 30.42 4.32
CA THR A 535 -16.60 31.27 3.21
C THR A 535 -17.65 32.25 3.74
N LEU A 536 -18.70 31.74 4.40
CA LEU A 536 -19.77 32.58 4.95
C LEU A 536 -19.27 33.59 6.01
N LEU A 537 -18.41 33.15 6.94
CA LEU A 537 -17.87 34.01 8.00
C LEU A 537 -16.96 35.11 7.44
N LEU A 538 -16.13 34.79 6.45
CA LEU A 538 -15.28 35.76 5.77
C LEU A 538 -16.15 36.83 5.08
N GLY A 539 -17.16 36.40 4.32
CA GLY A 539 -18.03 37.34 3.62
C GLY A 539 -18.80 38.26 4.56
N LEU A 540 -19.30 37.74 5.68
CA LEU A 540 -19.95 38.56 6.72
C LEU A 540 -18.98 39.55 7.39
N TYR A 541 -17.74 39.14 7.63
CA TYR A 541 -16.71 40.01 8.19
C TYR A 541 -16.38 41.18 7.25
N VAL A 542 -16.14 40.89 5.96
CA VAL A 542 -15.82 41.93 4.97
C VAL A 542 -17.01 42.85 4.73
N TYR A 543 -18.23 42.31 4.72
CA TYR A 543 -19.46 43.11 4.69
C TYR A 543 -19.55 44.11 5.85
N GLY A 544 -19.17 43.68 7.06
CA GLY A 544 -19.11 44.57 8.23
C GLY A 544 -18.09 45.70 8.11
N GLN A 545 -17.10 45.57 7.21
CA GLN A 545 -16.13 46.63 6.89
C GLN A 545 -16.56 47.46 5.67
N ASN A 546 -17.27 46.85 4.72
CA ASN A 546 -17.73 47.49 3.49
C ASN A 546 -19.03 46.85 3.00
N GLU A 547 -20.14 47.57 3.14
CA GLU A 547 -21.49 47.10 2.80
C GLU A 547 -21.64 46.74 1.30
N ASN A 548 -20.80 47.29 0.43
CA ASN A 548 -20.84 46.97 -1.00
C ASN A 548 -20.31 45.55 -1.31
N PHE A 549 -19.66 44.89 -0.35
CA PHE A 549 -19.10 43.55 -0.56
C PHE A 549 -20.18 42.51 -0.88
N LEU A 550 -21.33 42.55 -0.21
CA LEU A 550 -22.47 41.66 -0.49
C LEU A 550 -23.51 42.31 -1.42
N SER A 551 -23.11 43.33 -2.18
CA SER A 551 -23.96 43.88 -3.25
C SER A 551 -24.22 42.82 -4.33
N VAL A 552 -25.38 42.93 -5.00
CA VAL A 552 -25.76 42.04 -6.12
C VAL A 552 -24.67 41.99 -7.19
N TYR A 553 -24.06 43.13 -7.51
CA TYR A 553 -22.98 43.23 -8.49
C TYR A 553 -21.72 42.49 -8.05
N ASN A 554 -21.28 42.64 -6.80
CA ASN A 554 -20.08 41.95 -6.33
C ASN A 554 -20.30 40.45 -6.18
N ILE A 555 -21.47 40.02 -5.70
CA ILE A 555 -21.85 38.60 -5.67
C ILE A 555 -21.80 38.00 -7.08
N TYR A 556 -22.38 38.68 -8.07
CA TYR A 556 -22.31 38.25 -9.47
C TYR A 556 -20.84 38.09 -9.93
N ASN A 557 -19.98 39.08 -9.67
CA ASN A 557 -18.57 39.02 -10.06
C ASN A 557 -17.79 37.90 -9.38
N ILE A 558 -17.97 37.70 -8.07
CA ILE A 558 -17.34 36.59 -7.33
C ILE A 558 -17.77 35.26 -7.95
N LEU A 559 -19.07 35.05 -8.18
CA LEU A 559 -19.56 33.80 -8.75
C LEU A 559 -19.10 33.59 -10.20
N LEU A 560 -19.04 34.65 -11.01
CA LEU A 560 -18.55 34.57 -12.38
C LEU A 560 -17.05 34.19 -12.43
N LEU A 561 -16.21 34.84 -11.61
CA LEU A 561 -14.78 34.53 -11.51
C LEU A 561 -14.55 33.12 -10.94
N ALA A 562 -15.32 32.73 -9.93
CA ALA A 562 -15.29 31.38 -9.36
C ALA A 562 -15.73 30.32 -10.39
N THR A 563 -16.53 30.69 -11.40
CA THR A 563 -16.96 29.74 -12.45
C THR A 563 -15.78 29.28 -13.31
N ALA A 564 -14.95 30.21 -13.80
CA ALA A 564 -13.77 29.88 -14.60
C ALA A 564 -12.78 29.03 -13.81
N LEU A 565 -12.43 29.47 -12.59
CA LEU A 565 -11.56 28.72 -11.69
C LEU A 565 -12.15 27.35 -11.33
N GLY A 566 -13.45 27.27 -11.10
CA GLY A 566 -14.15 26.05 -10.72
C GLY A 566 -14.05 24.95 -11.76
N PHE A 567 -14.29 25.24 -13.05
CA PHE A 567 -14.13 24.23 -14.10
C PHE A 567 -12.67 23.75 -14.25
N ILE A 568 -11.70 24.66 -14.20
CA ILE A 568 -10.27 24.32 -14.27
C ILE A 568 -9.88 23.47 -13.05
N ALA A 569 -10.33 23.86 -11.85
CA ALA A 569 -10.12 23.14 -10.62
C ALA A 569 -10.77 21.75 -10.66
N MET A 570 -11.97 21.59 -11.20
CA MET A 570 -12.57 20.26 -11.41
C MET A 570 -11.69 19.37 -12.30
N GLY A 571 -11.11 19.93 -13.37
CA GLY A 571 -10.12 19.20 -14.18
C GLY A 571 -8.92 18.77 -13.34
N GLN A 572 -8.36 19.71 -12.58
CA GLN A 572 -7.24 19.47 -11.67
C GLN A 572 -7.57 18.41 -10.59
N THR A 573 -8.82 18.33 -10.11
CA THR A 573 -9.29 17.28 -9.19
C THR A 573 -9.17 15.89 -9.81
N VAL A 574 -9.45 15.73 -11.10
CA VAL A 574 -9.27 14.44 -11.79
C VAL A 574 -7.80 14.04 -11.79
N ALA A 575 -6.89 14.97 -12.07
CA ALA A 575 -5.44 14.72 -12.03
C ALA A 575 -4.97 14.36 -10.61
N LEU A 576 -5.38 15.12 -9.59
CA LEU A 576 -5.03 14.86 -8.20
C LEU A 576 -5.60 13.55 -7.67
N LEU A 577 -6.82 13.18 -8.07
CA LEU A 577 -7.42 11.89 -7.69
C LEU A 577 -6.60 10.69 -8.18
N MET A 578 -5.83 10.84 -9.26
CA MET A 578 -4.90 9.83 -9.78
C MET A 578 -3.50 9.90 -9.15
N GLY A 579 -3.26 10.79 -8.18
CA GLY A 579 -1.95 11.03 -7.57
C GLY A 579 -1.01 11.87 -8.44
N GLY A 580 -1.54 12.55 -9.46
CA GLY A 580 -0.79 13.45 -10.34
C GLY A 580 -1.09 14.93 -10.07
N ILE A 581 -0.28 15.82 -10.63
CA ILE A 581 -0.57 17.27 -10.69
C ILE A 581 -0.43 17.65 -12.15
N ASP A 582 -1.47 18.27 -12.72
CA ASP A 582 -1.42 18.79 -14.09
C ASP A 582 -1.01 20.26 -14.10
N LEU A 583 0.27 20.53 -14.38
CA LEU A 583 0.75 21.92 -14.52
C LEU A 583 0.28 22.56 -15.83
N SER A 584 -0.12 21.77 -16.83
CA SER A 584 -0.47 22.30 -18.15
C SER A 584 -1.84 22.98 -18.21
N VAL A 585 -2.69 22.85 -17.18
CA VAL A 585 -4.05 23.40 -17.16
C VAL A 585 -4.09 24.92 -17.37
N GLY A 586 -3.14 25.68 -16.83
CA GLY A 586 -3.08 27.13 -17.01
C GLY A 586 -2.72 27.55 -18.44
N PRO A 587 -1.54 27.15 -18.97
CA PRO A 587 -1.19 27.41 -20.36
C PRO A 587 -2.21 26.85 -21.36
N LEU A 588 -2.80 25.69 -21.09
CA LEU A 588 -3.87 25.15 -21.92
C LEU A 588 -5.06 26.11 -21.95
N THR A 589 -5.50 26.62 -20.80
CA THR A 589 -6.58 27.60 -20.75
C THR A 589 -6.25 28.83 -21.61
N GLY A 590 -5.03 29.38 -21.47
CA GLY A 590 -4.57 30.53 -22.27
C GLY A 590 -4.52 30.23 -23.77
N PHE A 591 -3.99 29.07 -24.14
CA PHE A 591 -3.94 28.60 -25.52
C PHE A 591 -5.34 28.49 -26.13
N LEU A 592 -6.30 27.94 -25.40
CA LEU A 592 -7.68 27.80 -25.87
C LEU A 592 -8.37 29.16 -26.05
N VAL A 593 -8.09 30.14 -25.20
CA VAL A 593 -8.55 31.54 -25.38
C VAL A 593 -7.90 32.17 -26.62
N VAL A 594 -6.61 31.91 -26.87
CA VAL A 594 -5.92 32.34 -28.10
C VAL A 594 -6.55 31.70 -29.33
N VAL A 595 -6.85 30.39 -29.31
CA VAL A 595 -7.58 29.72 -30.40
C VAL A 595 -8.95 30.38 -30.62
N ALA A 596 -9.73 30.60 -29.57
CA ALA A 596 -11.02 31.27 -29.66
C ALA A 596 -10.92 32.65 -30.35
N SER A 597 -9.87 33.42 -30.08
CA SER A 597 -9.65 34.76 -30.65
C SER A 597 -9.50 34.82 -32.17
N PHE A 598 -9.26 33.68 -32.84
CA PHE A 598 -9.18 33.59 -34.31
C PHE A 598 -10.52 33.26 -34.97
N PHE A 599 -11.45 32.62 -34.25
CA PHE A 599 -12.65 32.02 -34.84
C PHE A 599 -13.96 32.53 -34.23
N ILE A 600 -13.92 33.04 -32.99
CA ILE A 600 -15.08 33.47 -32.21
C ILE A 600 -15.06 35.00 -32.09
N THR A 601 -15.08 35.68 -33.24
CA THR A 601 -15.08 37.15 -33.34
C THR A 601 -16.41 37.67 -33.90
N ASP A 602 -16.76 38.94 -33.70
CA ASP A 602 -18.03 39.49 -34.21
C ASP A 602 -18.13 39.47 -35.75
N ASP A 603 -17.00 39.47 -36.46
CA ASP A 603 -16.95 39.36 -37.93
C ASP A 603 -17.09 37.91 -38.44
N SER A 604 -17.07 36.92 -37.54
CA SER A 604 -17.12 35.51 -37.90
C SER A 604 -18.56 35.01 -38.11
N SER A 605 -18.75 34.14 -39.10
CA SER A 605 -20.04 33.44 -39.25
C SER A 605 -20.28 32.46 -38.09
N SER A 606 -21.54 32.12 -37.81
CA SER A 606 -21.89 31.11 -36.79
C SER A 606 -21.23 29.74 -37.02
N ALA A 607 -21.03 29.36 -38.28
CA ALA A 607 -20.31 28.14 -38.65
C ALA A 607 -18.81 28.23 -38.26
N MET A 608 -18.18 29.38 -38.47
CA MET A 608 -16.78 29.61 -38.06
C MET A 608 -16.63 29.64 -36.54
N MET A 609 -17.59 30.25 -35.83
CA MET A 609 -17.62 30.22 -34.37
C MET A 609 -17.74 28.78 -33.83
N LEU A 610 -18.60 27.95 -34.45
CA LEU A 610 -18.72 26.53 -34.10
C LEU A 610 -17.41 25.77 -34.33
N VAL A 611 -16.72 26.03 -35.46
CA VAL A 611 -15.38 25.47 -35.72
C VAL A 611 -14.40 25.91 -34.63
N GLY A 612 -14.45 27.17 -34.18
CA GLY A 612 -13.67 27.67 -33.05
C GLY A 612 -13.85 26.83 -31.78
N PHE A 613 -15.09 26.61 -31.35
CA PHE A 613 -15.38 25.76 -30.19
C PHE A 613 -14.91 24.32 -30.39
N LEU A 614 -15.12 23.74 -31.58
CA LEU A 614 -14.65 22.38 -31.89
C LEU A 614 -13.12 22.27 -31.82
N LEU A 615 -12.40 23.27 -32.35
CA LEU A 615 -10.95 23.33 -32.28
C LEU A 615 -10.47 23.47 -30.83
N MET A 616 -11.15 24.26 -30.00
CA MET A 616 -10.81 24.36 -28.57
C MET A 616 -10.90 22.99 -27.89
N PHE A 617 -12.02 22.28 -28.03
CA PHE A 617 -12.18 20.96 -27.39
C PHE A 617 -11.28 19.89 -28.01
N ALA A 618 -11.01 19.96 -29.32
CA ALA A 618 -10.05 19.06 -29.97
C ALA A 618 -8.63 19.27 -29.43
N SER A 619 -8.18 20.53 -29.27
CA SER A 619 -6.89 20.85 -28.66
C SER A 619 -6.82 20.37 -27.21
N ALA A 620 -7.88 20.57 -26.42
CA ALA A 620 -7.96 20.06 -25.06
C ALA A 620 -7.85 18.53 -25.01
N PHE A 621 -8.57 17.82 -25.88
CA PHE A 621 -8.50 16.36 -26.00
C PHE A 621 -7.08 15.89 -26.34
N VAL A 622 -6.44 16.52 -27.33
CA VAL A 622 -5.08 16.18 -27.76
C VAL A 622 -4.08 16.41 -26.62
N THR A 623 -4.16 17.54 -25.92
CA THR A 623 -3.29 17.82 -24.76
C THR A 623 -3.43 16.76 -23.67
N GLY A 624 -4.66 16.43 -23.28
CA GLY A 624 -4.91 15.41 -22.26
C GLY A 624 -4.44 14.03 -22.68
N ALA A 625 -4.63 13.66 -23.95
CA ALA A 625 -4.16 12.39 -24.50
C ALA A 625 -2.63 12.31 -24.50
N ILE A 626 -1.93 13.37 -24.90
CA ILE A 626 -0.45 13.44 -24.89
C ILE A 626 0.07 13.34 -23.45
N ASN A 627 -0.47 14.12 -22.51
CA ASN A 627 -0.11 14.03 -21.09
C ASN A 627 -0.27 12.60 -20.57
N GLY A 628 -1.43 11.97 -20.81
CA GLY A 628 -1.69 10.59 -20.41
C GLY A 628 -0.71 9.58 -21.01
N MET A 629 -0.39 9.72 -22.30
CA MET A 629 0.55 8.83 -23.00
C MET A 629 2.00 9.02 -22.51
N LEU A 630 2.46 10.25 -22.29
CA LEU A 630 3.81 10.51 -21.77
C LEU A 630 3.99 9.89 -20.39
N ILE A 631 2.99 10.03 -19.53
CA ILE A 631 3.03 9.46 -18.17
C ILE A 631 3.05 7.92 -18.23
N ARG A 632 2.24 7.32 -19.11
CA ARG A 632 2.00 5.87 -19.10
C ARG A 632 2.95 5.05 -19.95
N PHE A 633 3.34 5.56 -21.12
CA PHE A 633 4.16 4.82 -22.08
C PHE A 633 5.60 5.32 -22.16
N ALA A 634 5.85 6.59 -21.84
CA ALA A 634 7.21 7.15 -21.83
C ALA A 634 7.87 7.13 -20.43
N ASN A 635 7.19 6.60 -19.40
CA ASN A 635 7.66 6.56 -18.01
C ASN A 635 8.03 7.95 -17.43
N PHE A 636 7.37 9.02 -17.88
CA PHE A 636 7.54 10.34 -17.27
C PHE A 636 6.76 10.40 -15.96
N THR A 637 7.30 11.12 -14.97
CA THR A 637 6.49 11.50 -13.81
C THR A 637 5.38 12.46 -14.26
N PRO A 638 4.19 12.44 -13.62
CA PRO A 638 3.09 13.34 -13.94
C PRO A 638 3.49 14.82 -14.02
N ILE A 639 4.33 15.28 -13.10
CA ILE A 639 4.82 16.65 -13.05
C ILE A 639 5.75 16.93 -14.24
N ALA A 640 6.67 16.02 -14.58
CA ALA A 640 7.59 16.22 -15.70
C ALA A 640 6.86 16.26 -17.05
N ALA A 641 5.91 15.35 -17.27
CA ALA A 641 5.11 15.33 -18.50
C ALA A 641 4.30 16.63 -18.67
N THR A 642 3.61 17.04 -17.60
CA THR A 642 2.74 18.21 -17.64
C THR A 642 3.52 19.53 -17.65
N LEU A 643 4.75 19.56 -17.10
CA LEU A 643 5.67 20.69 -17.24
C LEU A 643 6.22 20.80 -18.67
N ALA A 644 6.53 19.69 -19.33
CA ALA A 644 6.92 19.70 -20.74
C ALA A 644 5.76 20.23 -21.61
N MET A 645 4.54 19.76 -21.37
CA MET A 645 3.35 20.26 -22.05
C MET A 645 3.03 21.72 -21.70
N TYR A 646 3.25 22.14 -20.45
CA TYR A 646 3.17 23.56 -20.05
C TYR A 646 4.03 24.43 -20.96
N ILE A 647 5.31 24.09 -21.13
CA ILE A 647 6.26 24.87 -21.92
C ILE A 647 5.88 24.85 -23.41
N ALA A 648 5.54 23.67 -23.94
CA ALA A 648 5.16 23.50 -25.34
C ALA A 648 3.90 24.31 -25.69
N ILE A 649 2.83 24.18 -24.90
CA ILE A 649 1.56 24.87 -25.13
C ILE A 649 1.74 26.39 -24.96
N GLN A 650 2.49 26.83 -23.95
CA GLN A 650 2.78 28.25 -23.77
C GLN A 650 3.54 28.82 -24.98
N GLY A 651 4.54 28.08 -25.49
CA GLY A 651 5.26 28.43 -26.70
C GLY A 651 4.35 28.51 -27.93
N CYS A 652 3.49 27.52 -28.14
CA CYS A 652 2.48 27.54 -29.21
C CYS A 652 1.53 28.73 -29.10
N SER A 653 1.14 29.10 -27.88
CA SER A 653 0.27 30.27 -27.64
C SER A 653 0.94 31.56 -28.10
N PHE A 654 2.23 31.76 -27.75
CA PHE A 654 2.99 32.92 -28.20
C PHE A 654 3.31 32.91 -29.70
N LEU A 655 3.47 31.74 -30.32
CA LEU A 655 3.64 31.62 -31.77
C LEU A 655 2.38 32.02 -32.53
N LEU A 656 1.20 31.67 -32.02
CA LEU A 656 -0.07 32.08 -32.62
C LEU A 656 -0.34 33.56 -32.36
N ARG A 657 -0.06 34.04 -31.14
CA ARG A 657 -0.36 35.41 -30.74
C ARG A 657 0.63 35.89 -29.68
N ASP A 658 1.52 36.81 -30.03
CA ASP A 658 2.58 37.35 -29.16
C ASP A 658 2.11 38.53 -28.27
N ASN A 659 1.03 39.20 -28.70
CA ASN A 659 0.41 40.33 -28.02
C ASN A 659 -1.12 40.16 -27.97
N PRO A 660 -1.81 40.73 -26.96
CA PRO A 660 -3.26 40.67 -26.88
C PRO A 660 -3.94 41.14 -28.18
N GLY A 661 -4.86 40.33 -28.71
CA GLY A 661 -5.65 40.69 -29.88
C GLY A 661 -6.72 39.64 -30.23
N GLY A 662 -7.53 39.91 -31.25
CA GLY A 662 -8.67 39.07 -31.60
C GLY A 662 -9.77 39.16 -30.54
N TYR A 663 -10.61 40.19 -30.67
CA TYR A 663 -11.71 40.43 -29.75
C TYR A 663 -12.75 39.32 -29.85
N ILE A 664 -13.12 38.76 -28.70
CA ILE A 664 -14.14 37.72 -28.61
C ILE A 664 -15.51 38.36 -28.87
N SER A 665 -16.36 37.64 -29.60
CA SER A 665 -17.68 38.13 -30.00
C SER A 665 -18.50 38.61 -28.80
N ALA A 666 -19.07 39.81 -28.92
CA ALA A 666 -20.00 40.37 -27.93
C ALA A 666 -21.23 39.48 -27.76
N THR A 667 -21.76 38.91 -28.86
CA THR A 667 -22.92 38.02 -28.82
C THR A 667 -22.65 36.78 -27.97
N VAL A 668 -21.47 36.17 -28.13
CA VAL A 668 -21.07 35.00 -27.33
C VAL A 668 -20.83 35.39 -25.88
N THR A 669 -20.21 36.55 -25.65
CA THR A 669 -19.94 37.11 -24.32
C THR A 669 -21.24 37.34 -23.56
N ASP A 670 -22.25 37.94 -24.19
CA ASP A 670 -23.57 38.19 -23.60
C ASP A 670 -24.29 36.89 -23.24
N TRP A 671 -24.17 35.86 -24.09
CA TRP A 671 -24.79 34.56 -23.83
C TRP A 671 -24.15 33.83 -22.65
N VAL A 672 -22.82 33.84 -22.56
CA VAL A 672 -22.07 33.23 -21.45
C VAL A 672 -22.27 33.98 -20.14
N ASN A 673 -22.33 35.32 -20.20
CA ASN A 673 -22.57 36.19 -19.05
C ASN A 673 -24.05 36.35 -18.69
N TRP A 674 -24.94 35.59 -19.34
CA TRP A 674 -26.35 35.62 -19.03
C TRP A 674 -26.59 35.28 -17.55
N GLN A 675 -27.46 36.05 -16.91
CA GLN A 675 -27.73 35.98 -15.47
C GLN A 675 -29.21 35.87 -15.16
N TRP A 676 -29.51 35.18 -14.07
CA TRP A 676 -30.85 35.09 -13.50
C TRP A 676 -30.85 35.70 -12.11
N GLY A 677 -31.35 36.93 -12.00
CA GLY A 677 -31.23 37.74 -10.78
C GLY A 677 -29.74 38.01 -10.46
N PRO A 678 -29.26 37.78 -9.23
CA PRO A 678 -27.85 37.97 -8.86
C PRO A 678 -26.93 36.83 -9.29
N LEU A 679 -27.46 35.75 -9.87
CA LEU A 679 -26.70 34.53 -10.15
C LEU A 679 -26.34 34.41 -11.64
N PRO A 680 -25.03 34.31 -11.99
CA PRO A 680 -24.63 33.93 -13.33
C PRO A 680 -25.16 32.53 -13.69
N VAL A 681 -25.77 32.37 -14.86
CA VAL A 681 -26.26 31.05 -15.32
C VAL A 681 -25.09 30.08 -15.47
N ALA A 682 -23.92 30.57 -15.91
CA ALA A 682 -22.70 29.77 -15.99
C ALA A 682 -22.28 29.17 -14.63
N PHE A 683 -22.49 29.87 -13.51
CA PHE A 683 -22.22 29.33 -12.18
C PHE A 683 -23.19 28.20 -11.81
N LEU A 684 -24.47 28.32 -12.17
CA LEU A 684 -25.45 27.24 -11.99
C LEU A 684 -25.08 26.00 -12.83
N VAL A 685 -24.57 26.19 -14.05
CA VAL A 685 -24.05 25.10 -14.88
C VAL A 685 -22.85 24.44 -14.22
N LEU A 686 -21.92 25.21 -13.63
CA LEU A 686 -20.81 24.66 -12.86
C LEU A 686 -21.30 23.85 -11.65
N VAL A 687 -22.27 24.35 -10.88
CA VAL A 687 -22.85 23.59 -9.75
C VAL A 687 -23.44 22.27 -10.22
N ALA A 688 -24.23 22.29 -11.31
CA ALA A 688 -24.80 21.09 -11.89
C ALA A 688 -23.73 20.11 -12.39
N ALA A 689 -22.67 20.62 -13.05
CA ALA A 689 -21.53 19.84 -13.49
C ALA A 689 -20.77 19.21 -12.32
N ALA A 690 -20.54 19.95 -11.23
CA ALA A 690 -19.90 19.45 -10.02
C ALA A 690 -20.71 18.34 -9.34
N LEU A 691 -22.04 18.50 -9.25
CA LEU A 691 -22.93 17.47 -8.71
C LEU A 691 -22.97 16.23 -9.59
N ALA A 692 -23.01 16.39 -10.92
CA ALA A 692 -22.95 15.30 -11.87
C ALA A 692 -21.60 14.56 -11.79
N ALA A 693 -20.48 15.29 -11.74
CA ALA A 693 -19.14 14.74 -11.60
C ALA A 693 -18.98 14.00 -10.26
N GLU A 694 -19.53 14.53 -9.16
CA GLU A 694 -19.55 13.85 -7.86
C GLU A 694 -20.38 12.56 -7.92
N ALA A 695 -21.55 12.59 -8.57
CA ALA A 695 -22.36 11.39 -8.78
C ALA A 695 -21.61 10.34 -9.61
N VAL A 696 -20.90 10.75 -10.67
CA VAL A 696 -20.03 9.86 -11.46
C VAL A 696 -18.92 9.28 -10.59
N LEU A 697 -18.23 10.12 -9.80
CA LEU A 697 -17.13 9.73 -8.92
C LEU A 697 -17.55 8.67 -7.88
N ARG A 698 -18.75 8.81 -7.31
CA ARG A 698 -19.24 7.99 -6.19
C ARG A 698 -20.10 6.81 -6.60
N ARG A 699 -20.79 6.88 -7.74
CA ARG A 699 -21.83 5.88 -8.10
C ARG A 699 -21.50 5.05 -9.33
N THR A 700 -20.47 5.41 -10.09
CA THR A 700 -20.11 4.71 -11.33
C THR A 700 -18.77 3.99 -11.21
N ARG A 701 -18.60 2.97 -12.05
CA ARG A 701 -17.34 2.23 -12.16
C ARG A 701 -16.17 3.10 -12.61
N ALA A 702 -16.40 4.10 -13.46
CA ALA A 702 -15.34 5.01 -13.89
C ALA A 702 -14.78 5.80 -12.69
N GLY A 703 -15.67 6.32 -11.83
CA GLY A 703 -15.31 7.03 -10.61
C GLY A 703 -14.54 6.16 -9.61
N TRP A 704 -15.03 4.94 -9.34
CA TRP A 704 -14.32 4.03 -8.44
C TRP A 704 -12.97 3.57 -8.98
N ARG A 705 -12.86 3.34 -10.30
CA ARG A 705 -11.58 3.00 -10.95
C ARG A 705 -10.58 4.12 -10.82
N LEU A 706 -10.99 5.37 -11.08
CA LEU A 706 -10.15 6.56 -10.93
C LEU A 706 -9.57 6.66 -9.51
N ARG A 707 -10.43 6.55 -8.49
CA ARG A 707 -10.02 6.58 -7.08
C ARG A 707 -9.15 5.38 -6.68
N ALA A 708 -9.47 4.19 -7.18
CA ALA A 708 -8.69 3.00 -6.88
C ALA A 708 -7.27 3.09 -7.41
N VAL A 709 -7.15 3.54 -8.66
CA VAL A 709 -5.87 3.73 -9.34
C VAL A 709 -5.00 4.76 -8.61
N GLY A 710 -5.58 5.90 -8.19
CA GLY A 710 -4.82 6.90 -7.45
C GLY A 710 -4.55 6.57 -5.98
N SER A 711 -5.30 5.65 -5.39
CA SER A 711 -5.02 5.17 -4.03
C SER A 711 -3.85 4.19 -4.00
N ASN A 712 -3.92 3.14 -4.82
CA ASN A 712 -2.85 2.17 -4.97
C ASN A 712 -2.93 1.48 -6.33
N GLU A 713 -2.03 1.86 -7.25
CA GLU A 713 -1.97 1.33 -8.61
C GLU A 713 -1.78 -0.19 -8.66
N HIS A 714 -0.99 -0.75 -7.74
CA HIS A 714 -0.70 -2.18 -7.71
C HIS A 714 -1.92 -2.99 -7.29
N SER A 715 -2.61 -2.56 -6.23
CA SER A 715 -3.87 -3.18 -5.78
C SER A 715 -4.97 -3.04 -6.85
N ALA A 716 -5.05 -1.87 -7.52
CA ALA A 716 -5.98 -1.65 -8.62
C ALA A 716 -5.75 -2.62 -9.79
N ARG A 717 -4.50 -2.82 -10.21
CA ARG A 717 -4.16 -3.77 -11.27
C ARG A 717 -4.49 -5.21 -10.88
N ARG A 718 -4.18 -5.63 -9.65
CA ARG A 718 -4.55 -6.95 -9.11
C ARG A 718 -6.06 -7.16 -9.03
N ALA A 719 -6.83 -6.09 -8.79
CA ALA A 719 -8.29 -6.12 -8.84
C ALA A 719 -8.87 -6.17 -10.28
N GLY A 720 -8.02 -6.13 -11.31
CA GLY A 720 -8.42 -6.20 -12.72
C GLY A 720 -8.85 -4.86 -13.32
N ILE A 721 -8.36 -3.73 -12.78
CA ILE A 721 -8.65 -2.40 -13.34
C ILE A 721 -7.66 -2.10 -14.47
N PRO A 722 -8.13 -1.62 -15.65
CA PRO A 722 -7.26 -1.18 -16.73
C PRO A 722 -6.63 0.18 -16.37
N VAL A 723 -5.53 0.14 -15.64
CA VAL A 723 -4.84 1.31 -15.08
C VAL A 723 -4.45 2.31 -16.18
N GLU A 724 -3.87 1.80 -17.27
CA GLU A 724 -3.31 2.59 -18.36
C GLU A 724 -4.37 3.45 -19.04
N MET A 725 -5.49 2.83 -19.40
CA MET A 725 -6.64 3.52 -19.98
C MET A 725 -7.31 4.47 -19.00
N THR A 726 -7.34 4.12 -17.70
CA THR A 726 -7.91 4.99 -16.67
C THR A 726 -7.11 6.29 -16.55
N PHE A 727 -5.78 6.22 -16.61
CA PHE A 727 -4.93 7.40 -16.60
C PHE A 727 -5.09 8.29 -17.83
N ILE A 728 -5.09 7.70 -19.03
CA ILE A 728 -5.25 8.47 -20.27
C ILE A 728 -6.62 9.14 -20.30
N ALA A 729 -7.69 8.41 -19.98
CA ALA A 729 -9.04 8.97 -19.91
C ALA A 729 -9.14 10.06 -18.83
N GLY A 730 -8.46 9.90 -17.70
CA GLY A 730 -8.42 10.91 -16.63
C GLY A 730 -7.78 12.23 -17.06
N TYR A 731 -6.64 12.19 -17.76
CA TYR A 731 -6.00 13.42 -18.28
C TYR A 731 -6.77 14.05 -19.43
N ILE A 732 -7.44 13.26 -20.28
CA ILE A 732 -8.41 13.79 -21.26
C ILE A 732 -9.55 14.51 -20.55
N ALA A 733 -10.15 13.91 -19.52
CA ALA A 733 -11.21 14.53 -18.74
C ALA A 733 -10.74 15.81 -18.03
N CYS A 734 -9.51 15.81 -17.49
CA CYS A 734 -8.84 16.99 -16.92
C CYS A 734 -8.83 18.13 -17.93
N SER A 735 -8.24 17.92 -19.11
CA SER A 735 -8.11 18.95 -20.14
C SER A 735 -9.45 19.41 -20.73
N LEU A 736 -10.44 18.51 -20.89
CA LEU A 736 -11.78 18.89 -21.35
C LEU A 736 -12.52 19.79 -20.34
N LEU A 737 -12.39 19.50 -19.04
CA LEU A 737 -12.92 20.37 -17.99
C LEU A 737 -12.19 21.72 -17.95
N THR A 738 -10.87 21.74 -18.15
CA THR A 738 -10.11 22.97 -18.36
C THR A 738 -10.64 23.76 -19.58
N GLY A 739 -11.03 23.08 -20.65
CA GLY A 739 -11.65 23.70 -21.83
C GLY A 739 -12.96 24.44 -21.52
N LEU A 740 -13.81 23.89 -20.65
CA LEU A 740 -15.00 24.60 -20.16
C LEU A 740 -14.63 25.85 -19.36
N GLY A 741 -13.56 25.79 -18.56
CA GLY A 741 -13.00 26.95 -17.88
C GLY A 741 -12.46 28.02 -18.84
N ALA A 742 -11.86 27.61 -19.96
CA ALA A 742 -11.38 28.51 -21.00
C ALA A 742 -12.51 29.28 -21.70
N ILE A 743 -13.68 28.65 -21.90
CA ILE A 743 -14.88 29.34 -22.41
C ILE A 743 -15.33 30.46 -21.47
N MET A 744 -15.19 30.27 -20.15
CA MET A 744 -15.47 31.34 -19.20
C MET A 744 -14.39 32.41 -19.21
N LEU A 745 -13.12 32.00 -19.30
CA LEU A 745 -12.01 32.92 -19.26
C LEU A 745 -11.96 33.82 -20.51
N MET A 746 -12.31 33.30 -21.70
CA MET A 746 -12.31 34.09 -22.93
C MET A 746 -13.30 35.26 -22.87
N THR A 747 -14.46 35.09 -22.21
CA THR A 747 -15.48 36.15 -22.11
C THR A 747 -15.16 37.15 -21.00
N GLN A 748 -14.40 36.74 -19.97
CA GLN A 748 -13.91 37.64 -18.93
C GLN A 748 -12.76 38.53 -19.42
N ILE A 749 -11.85 37.97 -20.23
CA ILE A 749 -10.73 38.73 -20.80
C ILE A 749 -11.18 39.52 -22.04
N GLY A 750 -12.07 38.96 -22.85
CA GLY A 750 -12.60 39.57 -24.07
C GLY A 750 -11.63 39.59 -25.26
N VAL A 751 -10.39 39.12 -25.08
CA VAL A 751 -9.33 39.14 -26.09
C VAL A 751 -8.42 37.92 -25.96
N GLY A 752 -7.84 37.46 -27.07
CA GLY A 752 -6.81 36.44 -27.05
C GLY A 752 -5.52 36.95 -26.41
N ASP A 753 -5.19 36.50 -25.20
CA ASP A 753 -3.91 36.79 -24.54
C ASP A 753 -3.29 35.50 -23.98
N PRO A 754 -2.09 35.09 -24.46
CA PRO A 754 -1.42 33.87 -24.00
C PRO A 754 -0.97 33.93 -22.52
N ARG A 755 -0.89 35.10 -21.90
CA ARG A 755 -0.34 35.27 -20.53
C ARG A 755 -1.36 34.98 -19.43
N GLN A 756 -2.64 35.18 -19.71
CA GLN A 756 -3.68 35.21 -18.68
C GLN A 756 -4.06 33.83 -18.12
N GLY A 757 -3.87 32.77 -18.90
CA GLY A 757 -4.14 31.39 -18.45
C GLY A 757 -3.18 30.89 -17.38
N VAL A 758 -1.92 31.36 -17.37
CA VAL A 758 -0.86 30.84 -16.48
C VAL A 758 -1.22 30.96 -15.01
N ASN A 759 -1.90 32.05 -14.62
CA ASN A 759 -2.30 32.33 -13.24
C ASN A 759 -3.25 31.27 -12.65
N TYR A 760 -3.98 30.54 -13.51
CA TYR A 760 -4.89 29.48 -13.08
C TYR A 760 -4.19 28.16 -12.74
N THR A 761 -2.91 27.99 -13.11
CA THR A 761 -2.15 26.77 -12.78
C THR A 761 -2.07 26.56 -11.27
N LEU A 762 -1.58 27.56 -10.54
CA LEU A 762 -1.44 27.46 -9.08
C LEU A 762 -2.79 27.65 -8.38
N ALA A 763 -3.65 28.55 -8.88
CA ALA A 763 -4.95 28.79 -8.28
C ALA A 763 -5.85 27.55 -8.29
N SER A 764 -5.85 26.77 -9.38
CA SER A 764 -6.63 25.53 -9.46
C SER A 764 -6.12 24.48 -8.47
N ILE A 765 -4.79 24.29 -8.35
CA ILE A 765 -4.21 23.40 -7.33
C ILE A 765 -4.61 23.85 -5.94
N THR A 766 -4.51 25.16 -5.63
CA THR A 766 -4.96 25.71 -4.35
C THR A 766 -6.43 25.39 -4.11
N ALA A 767 -7.32 25.72 -5.05
CA ALA A 767 -8.77 25.47 -4.90
C ALA A 767 -9.08 24.00 -4.60
N VAL A 768 -8.40 23.06 -5.27
CA VAL A 768 -8.60 21.62 -5.09
C VAL A 768 -8.09 21.12 -3.74
N VAL A 769 -6.88 21.54 -3.34
CA VAL A 769 -6.26 21.14 -2.05
C VAL A 769 -7.06 21.70 -0.88
N VAL A 770 -7.47 22.96 -0.99
CA VAL A 770 -8.32 23.64 0.00
C VAL A 770 -9.69 22.97 0.06
N GLY A 771 -10.22 22.54 -1.09
CA GLY A 771 -11.41 21.70 -1.19
C GLY A 771 -11.30 20.32 -0.55
N GLY A 772 -10.12 19.93 -0.05
CA GLY A 772 -9.90 18.70 0.71
C GLY A 772 -9.53 17.48 -0.13
N THR A 773 -9.18 17.68 -1.41
CA THR A 773 -8.65 16.60 -2.26
C THR A 773 -7.20 16.31 -1.89
N SER A 774 -6.85 15.02 -1.81
CA SER A 774 -5.51 14.58 -1.45
C SER A 774 -4.50 14.82 -2.56
N LEU A 775 -3.31 15.28 -2.18
CA LEU A 775 -2.15 15.31 -3.08
C LEU A 775 -1.57 13.92 -3.35
N SER A 776 -1.84 12.93 -2.48
CA SER A 776 -1.34 11.56 -2.62
C SER A 776 -2.21 10.69 -3.53
N GLY A 777 -3.39 11.18 -3.96
CA GLY A 777 -4.34 10.41 -4.76
C GLY A 777 -5.46 9.74 -3.95
N GLY A 778 -6.42 9.15 -4.68
CA GLY A 778 -7.47 8.29 -4.13
C GLY A 778 -8.62 8.99 -3.37
N ARG A 779 -8.37 10.17 -2.79
CA ARG A 779 -9.35 10.95 -2.02
C ARG A 779 -9.60 12.33 -2.62
N GLY A 780 -10.87 12.71 -2.73
CA GLY A 780 -11.28 14.03 -3.18
C GLY A 780 -12.78 14.12 -3.43
N THR A 781 -13.25 15.33 -3.70
CA THR A 781 -14.66 15.66 -3.98
C THR A 781 -14.75 16.84 -4.94
N PHE A 782 -15.65 16.76 -5.91
CA PHE A 782 -15.93 17.87 -6.81
C PHE A 782 -16.70 18.99 -6.10
N ILE A 783 -17.49 18.66 -5.09
CA ILE A 783 -18.21 19.65 -4.26
C ILE A 783 -17.21 20.46 -3.43
N GLY A 784 -16.26 19.79 -2.77
CA GLY A 784 -15.21 20.50 -2.03
C GLY A 784 -14.35 21.37 -2.95
N THR A 785 -14.05 20.90 -4.16
CA THR A 785 -13.34 21.67 -5.18
C THR A 785 -14.07 22.95 -5.57
N LEU A 786 -15.39 22.85 -5.81
CA LEU A 786 -16.24 24.01 -6.11
C LEU A 786 -16.23 25.04 -4.98
N LEU A 787 -16.39 24.59 -3.74
CA LEU A 787 -16.34 25.47 -2.56
C LEU A 787 -14.94 26.09 -2.37
N GLY A 788 -13.88 25.33 -2.65
CA GLY A 788 -12.51 25.83 -2.62
C GLY A 788 -12.26 26.91 -3.66
N ALA A 789 -12.83 26.78 -4.86
CA ALA A 789 -12.77 27.81 -5.89
C ALA A 789 -13.52 29.08 -5.47
N VAL A 790 -14.73 28.96 -4.91
CA VAL A 790 -15.51 30.08 -4.39
C VAL A 790 -14.76 30.79 -3.26
N LEU A 791 -14.27 30.04 -2.27
CA LEU A 791 -13.51 30.59 -1.13
C LEU A 791 -12.25 31.30 -1.62
N LEU A 792 -11.50 30.70 -2.56
CA LEU A 792 -10.29 31.32 -3.09
C LEU A 792 -10.64 32.65 -3.77
N THR A 793 -11.63 32.67 -4.67
CA THR A 793 -12.08 33.90 -5.34
C THR A 793 -12.58 34.95 -4.35
N GLU A 794 -13.32 34.55 -3.31
CA GLU A 794 -13.78 35.45 -2.26
C GLU A 794 -12.61 36.09 -1.51
N VAL A 795 -11.59 35.30 -1.14
CA VAL A 795 -10.37 35.82 -0.51
C VAL A 795 -9.67 36.84 -1.42
N LEU A 796 -9.57 36.56 -2.72
CA LEU A 796 -8.95 37.50 -3.67
C LEU A 796 -9.74 38.83 -3.75
N ASN A 797 -11.07 38.74 -3.77
CA ASN A 797 -11.96 39.91 -3.84
C ASN A 797 -11.95 40.70 -2.51
N ALA A 798 -11.92 40.01 -1.36
CA ALA A 798 -11.87 40.60 -0.04
C ALA A 798 -10.65 41.51 0.18
N VAL A 799 -9.47 41.12 -0.34
CA VAL A 799 -8.25 41.95 -0.28
C VAL A 799 -8.48 43.33 -0.89
N THR A 800 -9.20 43.41 -2.01
CA THR A 800 -9.54 44.67 -2.67
C THR A 800 -10.48 45.53 -1.81
N PHE A 801 -11.53 44.94 -1.24
CA PHE A 801 -12.50 45.67 -0.41
C PHE A 801 -11.95 46.13 0.94
N LEU A 802 -10.96 45.42 1.47
CA LEU A 802 -10.23 45.79 2.70
C LEU A 802 -9.10 46.81 2.44
N GLY A 803 -8.89 47.24 1.19
CA GLY A 803 -7.82 48.18 0.84
C GLY A 803 -6.41 47.62 1.01
N LEU A 804 -6.26 46.29 0.98
CA LEU A 804 -4.99 45.61 1.16
C LEU A 804 -4.22 45.54 -0.15
N THR A 805 -2.88 45.50 -0.06
CA THR A 805 -2.02 45.38 -1.24
C THR A 805 -2.03 43.95 -1.80
N GLN A 806 -1.60 43.80 -3.05
CA GLN A 806 -1.48 42.50 -3.73
C GLN A 806 -0.55 41.51 -2.97
N THR A 807 0.36 42.01 -2.14
CA THR A 807 1.18 41.18 -1.25
C THR A 807 0.33 40.28 -0.34
N TYR A 808 -0.77 40.81 0.19
CA TYR A 808 -1.67 40.06 1.07
C TYR A 808 -2.43 38.97 0.32
N GLN A 809 -2.70 39.17 -0.96
CA GLN A 809 -3.32 38.17 -1.82
C GLN A 809 -2.48 36.89 -1.88
N TYR A 810 -1.18 37.03 -2.17
CA TYR A 810 -0.25 35.88 -2.19
C TYR A 810 -0.04 35.28 -0.81
N LEU A 811 0.04 36.11 0.24
CA LEU A 811 0.25 35.64 1.61
C LEU A 811 -0.94 34.82 2.12
N PHE A 812 -2.17 35.29 1.89
CA PHE A 812 -3.37 34.54 2.26
C PHE A 812 -3.49 33.25 1.45
N GLN A 813 -3.27 33.28 0.15
CA GLN A 813 -3.29 32.07 -0.68
C GLN A 813 -2.28 31.03 -0.18
N GLY A 814 -1.03 31.45 0.09
CA GLY A 814 0.02 30.58 0.61
C GLY A 814 -0.33 30.00 1.98
N MET A 815 -0.81 30.83 2.90
CA MET A 815 -1.25 30.40 4.24
C MET A 815 -2.38 29.37 4.15
N LEU A 816 -3.35 29.59 3.27
CA LEU A 816 -4.52 28.72 3.12
C LEU A 816 -4.11 27.34 2.57
N VAL A 817 -3.17 27.29 1.62
CA VAL A 817 -2.56 26.03 1.13
C VAL A 817 -1.82 25.31 2.26
N VAL A 818 -0.99 26.01 3.03
CA VAL A 818 -0.21 25.41 4.13
C VAL A 818 -1.13 24.85 5.21
N VAL A 819 -2.16 25.60 5.62
CA VAL A 819 -3.15 25.15 6.61
C VAL A 819 -3.91 23.93 6.10
N ALA A 820 -4.37 23.94 4.84
CA ALA A 820 -5.04 22.78 4.25
C ALA A 820 -4.13 21.54 4.24
N ALA A 821 -2.85 21.71 3.85
CA ALA A 821 -1.86 20.63 3.87
C ALA A 821 -1.58 20.10 5.30
N LEU A 822 -1.48 20.98 6.30
CA LEU A 822 -1.25 20.60 7.70
C LEU A 822 -2.45 19.86 8.31
N ILE A 823 -3.68 20.32 8.03
CA ILE A 823 -4.91 19.62 8.44
C ILE A 823 -4.90 18.19 7.87
N TYR A 824 -4.56 18.05 6.59
CA TYR A 824 -4.51 16.75 5.93
C TYR A 824 -3.42 15.84 6.54
N ALA A 825 -2.21 16.36 6.76
CA ALA A 825 -1.11 15.63 7.40
C ALA A 825 -1.42 15.20 8.85
N GLY A 826 -2.13 16.05 9.60
CA GLY A 826 -2.54 15.78 10.98
C GLY A 826 -3.63 14.71 11.11
N VAL A 827 -4.57 14.65 10.14
CA VAL A 827 -5.62 13.62 10.10
C VAL A 827 -5.02 12.25 9.73
N GLY A 828 -4.06 12.19 8.80
CA GLY A 828 -3.39 10.94 8.42
C GLY A 828 -2.66 10.24 9.59
N LYS A 829 -1.96 11.00 10.44
CA LYS A 829 -1.24 10.46 11.61
C LYS A 829 -2.14 9.83 12.68
N ARG A 830 -3.43 10.19 12.73
CA ARG A 830 -4.41 9.63 13.70
C ARG A 830 -5.03 8.30 13.25
N SER A 831 -4.88 7.91 11.98
CA SER A 831 -5.37 6.63 11.48
C SER A 831 -4.31 5.53 11.48
N ALA A 832 -3.04 5.90 11.67
CA ALA A 832 -1.89 4.99 11.75
C ALA A 832 -1.44 4.72 13.21
N ARG A 833 -2.14 5.28 14.19
CA ARG A 833 -2.06 4.94 15.62
C ARG A 833 -3.37 4.30 16.02
#